data_AF-A0A4Y2ENL4-F1
#
_entry.id   AF-A0A4Y2ENL4-F1
#
_cell.length_a   1.000
_cell.length_b   1.000
_cell.length_c   1.000
_cell.angle_alpha   90.00
_cell.angle_beta   90.00
_cell.angle_gamma   90.00
#
_symmetry.space_group_name_H-M   'P 1'
#
loop_
_entity.id
_entity.type
_entity.pdbx_description
1 polymer ?
#
loop_
_entity_poly.entity_id
_entity_poly.type
_entity_poly.pdbx_seq_one_letter_code
_entity_poly.pdbx_strand_id
1 'polypeptide(L)'
;MAGVSSKEFYFNAVQLLARSLASLRPAPWEKVNHLLNMCPQESAQGIFKFDQRGQDAVFALGIFFLQSGYQHTDNIFPYLLKLLRGLAKAIWVEEIRIHNTDRIPVSERFAFCLNTLLSDIACFCENLRDEIIAAQVELLGTLANLCRNYKEKEAVLSKSSASKITLCKSIVPVFIGTARAIGRASKTSPPLFCRLFPTPTPTNNQSPESPKMHIVSSSNSLKQRTFHNFRPILHRSMSAVSRNASSNVLTSQDSGADLSAMGGSGLSSKRASLYSQSSLTYDPTVYYFYKFGSSFGKLPALGLLKDEEHSLIFSVNHLQAVLAIAKKLLTKDLLEYMNEQASEIYNSGQLKIFPYKTFSETINLVLVCLLRELLQPQKNLPTPFTKDVQEFVKGLFLSGQTELHTRQHDASEREDKESNFTVVNKFKVNVQANAACVDLLVWAVADDTGADSLCVRLQEKIHSSHSAKIALAHMPLLMVCLEGLGQLAEKFPSIAHSCIDALRDFLVNPSPILLRLNRQSTDHHVRSANLSIMVTSESPSTTYSATTTSSGTAFEILRDTAIENLCRALKAGLANDTYCVQAFLASVSNRLYQAEKSDMESTLVSTNTIVALGHVAVALKNTPRTMESILQFFQQRFCEPPSRHVSLSVINALANIAADLEGEAELNELLVRLLELFVQLGLEGKRASERAPAAFKASSSAGNLGVLIPVISVIMEKLYQRNLNCVKNFFSFQYTVISLKAWKLNASPVHKHFFIKNMDEVNKMHHTGAHADKYTYTITARSFAEGES
;
A
#
# COMPACT_ATOMS: atom_id res chain seq x y z
N MET A 1 -5.78 36.96 -12.19
CA MET A 1 -5.05 36.01 -13.05
C MET A 1 -3.64 36.52 -13.35
N ALA A 2 -2.78 36.66 -12.33
CA ALA A 2 -1.38 37.02 -12.51
C ALA A 2 -0.55 36.04 -11.69
N GLY A 3 0.18 35.14 -12.36
CA GLY A 3 1.03 34.14 -11.69
C GLY A 3 1.31 32.84 -12.46
N VAL A 4 0.57 32.53 -13.52
CA VAL A 4 0.83 31.32 -14.34
C VAL A 4 1.98 31.63 -15.29
N SER A 5 3.06 30.85 -15.26
CA SER A 5 4.16 31.01 -16.21
C SER A 5 3.63 30.81 -17.64
N SER A 6 4.15 31.53 -18.66
CA SER A 6 3.63 31.41 -20.04
C SER A 6 3.70 29.99 -20.62
N LYS A 7 4.53 29.13 -20.01
CA LYS A 7 4.71 27.71 -20.35
C LYS A 7 3.56 26.84 -19.83
N GLU A 8 3.18 27.00 -18.56
CA GLU A 8 1.99 26.33 -18.00
C GLU A 8 0.71 26.77 -18.71
N PHE A 9 0.66 28.01 -19.21
CA PHE A 9 -0.47 28.49 -19.99
C PHE A 9 -0.65 27.70 -21.29
N TYR A 10 0.41 27.52 -22.09
CA TYR A 10 0.31 26.75 -23.35
C TYR A 10 -0.06 25.29 -23.10
N PHE A 11 0.61 24.64 -22.15
CA PHE A 11 0.34 23.25 -21.76
C PHE A 11 -1.14 23.03 -21.40
N ASN A 12 -1.71 23.91 -20.57
CA ASN A 12 -3.12 23.82 -20.19
C ASN A 12 -4.07 24.16 -21.35
N ALA A 13 -3.76 25.20 -22.14
CA ALA A 13 -4.59 25.65 -23.24
C ALA A 13 -4.73 24.59 -24.34
N VAL A 14 -3.63 23.95 -24.76
CA VAL A 14 -3.64 22.95 -25.83
C VAL A 14 -4.40 21.68 -25.42
N GLN A 15 -4.31 21.28 -24.15
CA GLN A 15 -5.11 20.16 -23.64
C GLN A 15 -6.59 20.50 -23.54
N LEU A 16 -6.95 21.71 -23.10
CA LEU A 16 -8.35 22.16 -23.09
C LEU A 16 -8.93 22.22 -24.50
N LEU A 17 -8.15 22.67 -25.49
CA LEU A 17 -8.51 22.62 -26.90
C LEU A 17 -8.81 21.18 -27.34
N ALA A 18 -7.91 20.23 -27.04
CA ALA A 18 -8.11 18.82 -27.37
C ALA A 18 -9.37 18.21 -26.74
N ARG A 19 -9.63 18.48 -25.46
CA ARG A 19 -10.84 18.01 -24.77
C ARG A 19 -12.12 18.64 -25.36
N SER A 20 -12.08 19.92 -25.71
CA SER A 20 -13.18 20.60 -26.39
C SER A 20 -13.45 20.00 -27.77
N LEU A 21 -12.41 19.76 -28.57
CA LEU A 21 -12.55 19.07 -29.86
C LEU A 21 -13.09 17.66 -29.70
N ALA A 22 -12.66 16.92 -28.67
CA ALA A 22 -13.14 15.56 -28.40
C ALA A 22 -14.63 15.50 -28.02
N SER A 23 -15.19 16.59 -27.49
CA SER A 23 -16.62 16.70 -27.19
C SER A 23 -17.50 16.84 -28.46
N LEU A 24 -16.90 17.18 -29.61
CA LEU A 24 -17.61 17.28 -30.89
C LEU A 24 -17.80 15.87 -31.50
N ARG A 25 -19.03 15.55 -31.92
CA ARG A 25 -19.39 14.26 -32.52
C ARG A 25 -20.11 14.47 -33.86
N PRO A 26 -19.41 14.40 -35.03
CA PRO A 26 -17.96 14.27 -35.20
C PRO A 26 -17.21 15.61 -35.08
N ALA A 27 -15.93 15.57 -34.73
CA ALA A 27 -15.05 16.74 -34.72
C ALA A 27 -14.60 17.09 -36.16
N PRO A 28 -14.68 18.36 -36.60
CA PRO A 28 -14.23 18.76 -37.94
C PRO A 28 -12.74 18.51 -38.14
N TRP A 29 -12.39 17.80 -39.23
CA TRP A 29 -10.99 17.44 -39.53
C TRP A 29 -10.08 18.66 -39.59
N GLU A 30 -10.51 19.79 -40.17
CA GLU A 30 -9.71 21.01 -40.26
C GLU A 30 -9.17 21.49 -38.90
N LYS A 31 -10.01 21.40 -37.85
CA LYS A 31 -9.63 21.80 -36.49
C LYS A 31 -8.72 20.78 -35.82
N VAL A 32 -8.93 19.49 -36.10
CA VAL A 32 -8.07 18.40 -35.61
C VAL A 32 -6.71 18.42 -36.33
N ASN A 33 -6.69 18.70 -37.63
CA ASN A 33 -5.49 18.86 -38.43
C ASN A 33 -4.66 20.06 -37.96
N HIS A 34 -5.30 21.14 -37.49
CA HIS A 34 -4.57 22.23 -36.84
C HIS A 34 -3.84 21.75 -35.58
N LEU A 35 -4.47 20.93 -34.75
CA LEU A 35 -3.82 20.29 -33.59
C LEU A 35 -2.67 19.36 -34.00
N LEU A 36 -2.86 18.56 -35.05
CA LEU A 36 -1.83 17.69 -35.61
C LEU A 36 -0.62 18.49 -36.15
N ASN A 37 -0.87 19.61 -36.83
CA ASN A 37 0.18 20.48 -37.38
C ASN A 37 0.99 21.21 -36.30
N MET A 38 0.46 21.33 -35.07
CA MET A 38 1.23 21.83 -33.92
C MET A 38 2.21 20.78 -33.36
N CYS A 39 2.08 19.52 -33.76
CA CYS A 39 2.96 18.44 -33.32
C CYS A 39 4.26 18.40 -34.14
N PRO A 40 5.37 17.82 -33.61
CA PRO A 40 6.64 17.73 -34.31
C PRO A 40 6.55 17.06 -35.68
N GLN A 41 7.06 17.72 -36.72
CA GLN A 41 7.07 17.18 -38.08
C GLN A 41 8.41 16.52 -38.39
N GLU A 42 8.35 15.46 -39.19
CA GLU A 42 9.53 14.74 -39.66
C GLU A 42 10.28 15.60 -40.68
N SER A 43 11.58 15.80 -40.48
CA SER A 43 12.45 16.43 -41.48
C SER A 43 12.71 15.49 -42.66
N ALA A 44 13.22 16.03 -43.78
CA ALA A 44 13.58 15.23 -44.97
C ALA A 44 14.59 14.09 -44.68
N GLN A 45 15.32 14.15 -43.56
CA GLN A 45 16.27 13.13 -43.12
C GLN A 45 15.65 12.06 -42.19
N GLY A 46 14.33 12.12 -41.94
CA GLY A 46 13.63 11.23 -41.03
C GLY A 46 13.85 11.55 -39.55
N ILE A 47 14.19 12.82 -39.23
CA ILE A 47 14.51 13.26 -37.87
C ILE A 47 13.41 14.17 -37.33
N PHE A 48 12.91 13.85 -36.14
CA PHE A 48 12.01 14.71 -35.37
C PHE A 48 12.80 15.60 -34.40
N LYS A 49 12.44 16.89 -34.36
CA LYS A 49 12.95 17.85 -33.39
C LYS A 49 11.86 18.15 -32.36
N PHE A 50 12.17 17.92 -31.09
CA PHE A 50 11.24 18.11 -29.98
C PHE A 50 11.62 19.34 -29.17
N ASP A 51 10.76 20.35 -29.21
CA ASP A 51 10.67 21.44 -28.24
C ASP A 51 9.58 21.13 -27.20
N GLN A 52 9.38 22.00 -26.20
CA GLN A 52 8.35 21.75 -25.19
C GLN A 52 6.93 21.84 -25.78
N ARG A 53 6.68 22.79 -26.68
CA ARG A 53 5.35 22.99 -27.28
C ARG A 53 4.93 21.81 -28.16
N GLY A 54 5.84 21.25 -28.95
CA GLY A 54 5.59 20.07 -29.75
C GLY A 54 5.29 18.84 -28.90
N GLN A 55 5.97 18.66 -27.76
CA GLN A 55 5.65 17.58 -26.82
C GLN A 55 4.23 17.74 -26.26
N ASP A 56 3.87 18.93 -25.80
CA ASP A 56 2.55 19.22 -25.24
C ASP A 56 1.43 19.04 -26.27
N ALA A 57 1.69 19.41 -27.53
CA ALA A 57 0.77 19.20 -28.65
C ALA A 57 0.52 17.70 -28.92
N VAL A 58 1.56 16.86 -28.86
CA VAL A 58 1.41 15.40 -28.99
C VAL A 58 0.58 14.83 -27.84
N PHE A 59 0.80 15.31 -26.61
CA PHE A 59 -0.01 14.86 -25.47
C PHE A 59 -1.48 15.26 -25.62
N ALA A 60 -1.74 16.48 -26.07
CA ALA A 60 -3.07 16.95 -26.39
C ALA A 60 -3.73 16.16 -27.53
N LEU A 61 -2.99 15.82 -28.59
CA LEU A 61 -3.48 14.95 -29.66
C LEU A 61 -3.87 13.57 -29.13
N GLY A 62 -3.08 13.00 -28.22
CA GLY A 62 -3.40 11.74 -27.52
C GLY A 62 -4.67 11.83 -26.66
N ILE A 63 -4.84 12.93 -25.91
CA ILE A 63 -6.06 13.19 -25.13
C ILE A 63 -7.28 13.27 -26.05
N PHE A 64 -7.17 14.02 -27.16
CA PHE A 64 -8.24 14.10 -28.16
C PHE A 64 -8.58 12.72 -28.68
N PHE A 65 -7.59 11.93 -29.09
CA PHE A 65 -7.81 10.63 -29.71
C PHE A 65 -8.51 9.65 -28.76
N LEU A 66 -8.06 9.55 -27.50
CA LEU A 66 -8.69 8.69 -26.50
C LEU A 66 -10.10 9.16 -26.09
N GLN A 67 -10.30 10.46 -25.86
CA GLN A 67 -11.58 10.98 -25.36
C GLN A 67 -12.66 11.14 -26.45
N SER A 68 -12.25 11.31 -27.71
CA SER A 68 -13.19 11.44 -28.85
C SER A 68 -13.79 10.10 -29.28
N GLY A 69 -13.28 8.98 -28.75
CA GLY A 69 -13.61 7.64 -29.22
C GLY A 69 -12.89 7.28 -30.52
N TYR A 70 -11.60 7.62 -30.62
CA TYR A 70 -10.72 7.25 -31.75
C TYR A 70 -11.12 7.86 -33.11
N GLN A 71 -11.63 9.10 -33.10
CA GLN A 71 -11.94 9.82 -34.34
C GLN A 71 -10.67 10.09 -35.17
N HIS A 72 -10.81 10.13 -36.50
CA HIS A 72 -9.71 10.40 -37.45
C HIS A 72 -8.53 9.44 -37.31
N THR A 73 -8.81 8.16 -37.02
CA THR A 73 -7.79 7.11 -36.85
C THR A 73 -6.83 7.03 -38.05
N ASP A 74 -7.34 7.14 -39.28
CA ASP A 74 -6.55 7.03 -40.51
C ASP A 74 -5.45 8.10 -40.65
N ASN A 75 -5.55 9.21 -39.92
CA ASN A 75 -4.55 10.29 -39.95
C ASN A 75 -3.72 10.32 -38.67
N ILE A 76 -4.35 10.16 -37.50
CA ILE A 76 -3.69 10.32 -36.20
C ILE A 76 -2.81 9.11 -35.89
N PHE A 77 -3.31 7.89 -36.12
CA PHE A 77 -2.60 6.67 -35.76
C PHE A 77 -1.28 6.50 -36.54
N PRO A 78 -1.26 6.64 -37.90
CA PRO A 78 -0.01 6.57 -38.64
C PRO A 78 1.03 7.59 -38.19
N TYR A 79 0.59 8.80 -37.83
CA TYR A 79 1.47 9.84 -37.30
C TYR A 79 2.10 9.41 -35.95
N LEU A 80 1.30 8.92 -35.00
CA LEU A 80 1.80 8.45 -33.70
C LEU A 80 2.80 7.31 -33.84
N LEU A 81 2.57 6.41 -34.80
CA LEU A 81 3.47 5.29 -35.07
C LEU A 81 4.79 5.73 -35.71
N LYS A 82 4.73 6.71 -36.64
CA LYS A 82 5.92 7.33 -37.24
C LYS A 82 6.75 8.06 -36.19
N LEU A 83 6.07 8.76 -35.28
CA LEU A 83 6.70 9.45 -34.15
C LEU A 83 7.42 8.47 -33.22
N LEU A 84 6.80 7.33 -32.88
CA LEU A 84 7.40 6.27 -32.08
C LEU A 84 8.70 5.75 -32.72
N ARG A 85 8.65 5.39 -34.02
CA ARG A 85 9.83 4.90 -34.76
C ARG A 85 10.92 5.97 -34.89
N GLY A 86 10.53 7.23 -34.95
CA GLY A 86 11.44 8.38 -34.99
C GLY A 86 12.20 8.66 -33.70
N LEU A 87 11.79 8.10 -32.55
CA LEU A 87 12.42 8.37 -31.25
C LEU A 87 13.90 7.98 -31.20
N ALA A 88 14.30 6.92 -31.93
CA ALA A 88 15.69 6.47 -31.97
C ALA A 88 16.67 7.51 -32.58
N LYS A 89 16.15 8.49 -33.34
CA LYS A 89 16.92 9.56 -34.00
C LYS A 89 16.50 10.96 -33.52
N ALA A 90 15.67 11.06 -32.49
CA ALA A 90 15.09 12.32 -32.04
C ALA A 90 16.13 13.30 -31.49
N ILE A 91 15.93 14.59 -31.79
CA ILE A 91 16.73 15.70 -31.25
C ILE A 91 15.89 16.48 -30.24
N TRP A 92 16.43 16.64 -29.03
CA TRP A 92 15.78 17.31 -27.90
C TRP A 92 16.34 18.72 -27.72
N VAL A 93 15.56 19.74 -28.10
CA VAL A 93 15.99 21.14 -28.17
C VAL A 93 16.05 21.79 -26.80
N GLU A 94 15.06 21.54 -25.94
CA GLU A 94 14.92 22.19 -24.64
C GLU A 94 14.90 21.17 -23.48
N GLU A 95 15.56 21.52 -22.37
CA GLU A 95 15.50 20.79 -21.10
C GLU A 95 14.72 21.62 -20.09
N ILE A 96 13.40 21.46 -20.11
CA ILE A 96 12.48 22.21 -19.25
C ILE A 96 11.82 21.25 -18.26
N ARG A 97 11.90 21.59 -16.97
CA ARG A 97 11.08 20.99 -15.93
C ARG A 97 9.67 21.55 -16.04
N ILE A 98 8.65 20.69 -16.17
CA ILE A 98 7.25 21.14 -16.15
C ILE A 98 6.87 21.42 -14.70
N HIS A 99 7.22 20.50 -13.81
CA HIS A 99 7.06 20.67 -12.37
C HIS A 99 8.42 20.82 -11.69
N ASN A 100 8.49 21.61 -10.61
CA ASN A 100 9.71 21.76 -9.81
C ASN A 100 10.21 20.44 -9.22
N THR A 101 9.31 19.45 -9.09
CA THR A 101 9.59 18.11 -8.62
C THR A 101 10.11 17.16 -9.70
N ASP A 102 10.08 17.52 -10.99
CA ASP A 102 10.55 16.65 -12.08
C ASP A 102 12.05 16.36 -11.94
N ARG A 103 12.42 15.08 -11.94
CA ARG A 103 13.81 14.62 -11.78
C ARG A 103 14.34 13.80 -12.95
N ILE A 104 13.46 13.36 -13.86
CA ILE A 104 13.86 12.53 -15.01
C ILE A 104 14.13 13.38 -16.27
N PRO A 105 14.99 12.90 -17.19
CA PRO A 105 15.20 13.57 -18.47
C PRO A 105 13.92 13.73 -19.30
N VAL A 106 13.84 14.81 -20.08
CA VAL A 106 12.69 15.13 -20.95
C VAL A 106 12.41 14.01 -21.96
N SER A 107 13.47 13.43 -22.51
CA SER A 107 13.42 12.32 -23.46
C SER A 107 12.82 11.04 -22.88
N GLU A 108 13.13 10.73 -21.62
CA GLU A 108 12.51 9.63 -20.87
C GLU A 108 11.03 9.89 -20.60
N ARG A 109 10.70 11.09 -20.12
CA ARG A 109 9.31 11.49 -19.85
C ARG A 109 8.44 11.36 -21.10
N PHE A 110 8.89 11.90 -22.22
CA PHE A 110 8.14 11.84 -23.47
C PHE A 110 7.98 10.41 -23.97
N ALA A 111 9.05 9.61 -23.96
CA ALA A 111 9.00 8.21 -24.35
C ALA A 111 8.03 7.40 -23.48
N PHE A 112 8.02 7.64 -22.16
CA PHE A 112 7.07 7.02 -21.24
C PHE A 112 5.62 7.39 -21.57
N CYS A 113 5.32 8.69 -21.76
CA CYS A 113 3.98 9.17 -22.09
C CYS A 113 3.49 8.63 -23.45
N LEU A 114 4.32 8.69 -24.49
CA LEU A 114 3.94 8.20 -25.83
C LEU A 114 3.68 6.68 -25.84
N ASN A 115 4.55 5.90 -25.19
CA ASN A 115 4.34 4.46 -25.10
C ASN A 115 3.12 4.12 -24.23
N THR A 116 2.84 4.88 -23.17
CA THR A 116 1.61 4.69 -22.35
C THR A 116 0.36 4.96 -23.19
N LEU A 117 0.35 6.05 -23.97
CA LEU A 117 -0.73 6.36 -24.91
C LEU A 117 -0.98 5.21 -25.89
N LEU A 118 0.09 4.70 -26.51
CA LEU A 118 -0.02 3.61 -27.47
C LEU A 118 -0.46 2.30 -26.81
N SER A 119 0.01 1.97 -25.61
CA SER A 119 -0.46 0.80 -24.86
C SER A 119 -1.96 0.91 -24.52
N ASP A 120 -2.45 2.09 -24.14
CA ASP A 120 -3.88 2.32 -23.94
C ASP A 120 -4.66 2.18 -25.27
N ILE A 121 -4.16 2.72 -26.38
CA ILE A 121 -4.79 2.54 -27.70
C ILE A 121 -4.86 1.05 -28.06
N ALA A 122 -3.77 0.29 -27.87
CA ALA A 122 -3.72 -1.14 -28.15
C ALA A 122 -4.69 -1.96 -27.27
N CYS A 123 -4.96 -1.49 -26.04
CA CYS A 123 -5.92 -2.11 -25.14
C CYS A 123 -7.34 -2.05 -25.72
N PHE A 124 -7.75 -0.85 -26.15
CA PHE A 124 -9.12 -0.58 -26.58
C PHE A 124 -9.38 -0.77 -28.09
N CYS A 125 -8.35 -0.69 -28.95
CA CYS A 125 -8.45 -0.85 -30.40
C CYS A 125 -7.78 -2.15 -30.85
N GLU A 126 -8.55 -3.24 -30.92
CA GLU A 126 -8.02 -4.58 -31.21
C GLU A 126 -7.35 -4.68 -32.59
N ASN A 127 -7.87 -3.96 -33.58
CA ASN A 127 -7.35 -3.90 -34.94
C ASN A 127 -5.97 -3.24 -35.05
N LEU A 128 -5.59 -2.39 -34.09
CA LEU A 128 -4.30 -1.69 -34.06
C LEU A 128 -3.29 -2.34 -33.11
N ARG A 129 -3.76 -3.30 -32.29
CA ARG A 129 -3.02 -3.87 -31.16
C ARG A 129 -1.69 -4.50 -31.57
N ASP A 130 -1.71 -5.39 -32.57
CA ASP A 130 -0.52 -6.12 -32.99
C ASP A 130 0.52 -5.19 -33.63
N GLU A 131 0.08 -4.21 -34.42
CA GLU A 131 0.96 -3.22 -35.03
C GLU A 131 1.64 -2.33 -33.97
N ILE A 132 0.90 -1.91 -32.94
CA ILE A 132 1.46 -1.13 -31.83
C ILE A 132 2.48 -1.95 -31.05
N ILE A 133 2.12 -3.18 -30.65
CA ILE A 133 3.00 -4.05 -29.88
C ILE A 133 4.30 -4.32 -30.66
N ALA A 134 4.19 -4.66 -31.94
CA ALA A 134 5.34 -4.90 -32.80
C ALA A 134 6.25 -3.67 -32.88
N ALA A 135 5.69 -2.47 -33.11
CA ALA A 135 6.46 -1.24 -33.21
C ALA A 135 7.14 -0.85 -31.87
N GLN A 136 6.47 -1.09 -30.74
CA GLN A 136 7.05 -0.86 -29.41
C GLN A 136 8.23 -1.79 -29.12
N VAL A 137 8.10 -3.08 -29.43
CA VAL A 137 9.17 -4.08 -29.25
C VAL A 137 10.33 -3.80 -30.23
N GLU A 138 10.03 -3.41 -31.47
CA GLU A 138 11.02 -3.00 -32.48
C GLU A 138 11.83 -1.77 -32.03
N LEU A 139 11.16 -0.74 -31.49
CA LEU A 139 11.83 0.43 -30.94
C LEU A 139 12.76 0.04 -29.78
N LEU A 140 12.28 -0.79 -28.85
CA LEU A 140 13.07 -1.27 -27.73
C LEU A 140 14.35 -2.00 -28.21
N GLY A 141 14.20 -2.87 -29.22
CA GLY A 141 15.32 -3.57 -29.86
C GLY A 141 16.29 -2.63 -30.57
N THR A 142 15.77 -1.63 -31.29
CA THR A 142 16.57 -0.60 -31.98
C THR A 142 17.42 0.20 -31.00
N LEU A 143 16.83 0.66 -29.89
CA LEU A 143 17.54 1.41 -28.85
C LEU A 143 18.61 0.55 -28.17
N ALA A 144 18.31 -0.73 -27.88
CA ALA A 144 19.27 -1.67 -27.32
C ALA A 144 20.46 -1.93 -28.26
N ASN A 145 20.20 -2.02 -29.57
CA ASN A 145 21.23 -2.12 -30.59
C ASN A 145 22.09 -0.85 -30.65
N LEU A 146 21.47 0.33 -30.57
CA LEU A 146 22.20 1.59 -30.52
C LEU A 146 23.15 1.65 -29.31
N CYS A 147 22.69 1.31 -28.10
CA CYS A 147 23.55 1.26 -26.91
C CYS A 147 24.82 0.42 -27.13
N ARG A 148 24.68 -0.77 -27.76
CA ARG A 148 25.83 -1.62 -28.12
C ARG A 148 26.70 -0.99 -29.20
N ASN A 149 26.10 -0.44 -30.26
CA ASN A 149 26.84 0.16 -31.36
C ASN A 149 27.67 1.38 -30.91
N TYR A 150 27.22 2.13 -29.91
CA TYR A 150 28.01 3.22 -29.32
C TYR A 150 29.30 2.70 -28.67
N LYS A 151 29.23 1.54 -27.99
CA LYS A 151 30.41 0.87 -27.44
C LYS A 151 31.37 0.39 -28.54
N GLU A 152 30.85 -0.31 -29.55
CA GLU A 152 31.67 -0.84 -30.66
C GLU A 152 32.36 0.30 -31.43
N LYS A 153 31.68 1.43 -31.61
CA LYS A 153 32.22 2.61 -32.29
C LYS A 153 33.23 3.39 -31.45
N GLU A 154 33.17 3.33 -30.12
CA GLU A 154 34.16 3.99 -29.26
C GLU A 154 35.58 3.45 -29.50
N ALA A 155 35.71 2.16 -29.82
CA ALA A 155 36.99 1.54 -30.15
C ALA A 155 37.59 2.04 -31.48
N VAL A 156 36.77 2.61 -32.38
CA VAL A 156 37.19 2.99 -33.76
C VAL A 156 37.25 4.51 -33.95
N LEU A 157 36.37 5.27 -33.30
CA LEU A 157 36.22 6.71 -33.47
C LEU A 157 36.58 7.42 -32.16
N SER A 158 37.79 7.97 -32.13
CA SER A 158 38.29 8.89 -31.11
C SER A 158 37.20 9.84 -30.57
N LYS A 159 36.83 9.65 -29.29
CA LYS A 159 36.35 10.64 -28.29
C LYS A 159 35.50 11.84 -28.79
N SER A 160 34.46 11.63 -29.59
CA SER A 160 33.50 12.73 -29.84
C SER A 160 32.54 12.89 -28.65
N SER A 161 32.73 13.95 -27.85
CA SER A 161 31.84 14.33 -26.73
C SER A 161 30.35 14.37 -27.12
N ALA A 162 30.04 14.74 -28.37
CA ALA A 162 28.68 14.76 -28.90
C ALA A 162 28.01 13.38 -28.95
N SER A 163 28.78 12.31 -29.20
CA SER A 163 28.26 10.94 -29.24
C SER A 163 27.85 10.46 -27.85
N LYS A 164 28.67 10.75 -26.83
CA LYS A 164 28.40 10.46 -25.42
C LYS A 164 27.18 11.22 -24.91
N ILE A 165 27.08 12.51 -25.24
CA ILE A 165 25.90 13.33 -24.92
C ILE A 165 24.65 12.72 -25.56
N THR A 166 24.70 12.29 -26.81
CA THR A 166 23.55 11.68 -27.49
C THR A 166 23.09 10.39 -26.80
N LEU A 167 24.04 9.54 -26.39
CA LEU A 167 23.75 8.32 -25.64
C LEU A 167 23.04 8.63 -24.31
N CYS A 168 23.61 9.55 -23.50
CA CYS A 168 23.13 9.87 -22.16
C CYS A 168 21.90 10.79 -22.12
N LYS A 169 21.73 11.67 -23.12
CA LYS A 169 20.60 12.62 -23.21
C LYS A 169 19.38 12.02 -23.93
N SER A 170 19.60 11.14 -24.92
CA SER A 170 18.54 10.65 -25.80
C SER A 170 18.38 9.13 -25.71
N ILE A 171 19.35 8.34 -26.16
CA ILE A 171 19.17 6.91 -26.40
C ILE A 171 18.80 6.14 -25.13
N VAL A 172 19.59 6.28 -24.05
CA VAL A 172 19.35 5.54 -22.80
C VAL A 172 18.09 6.03 -22.08
N PRO A 173 17.85 7.35 -21.92
CA PRO A 173 16.58 7.83 -21.34
C PRO A 173 15.34 7.41 -22.13
N VAL A 174 15.36 7.45 -23.48
CA VAL A 174 14.24 6.98 -24.31
C VAL A 174 14.01 5.48 -24.11
N PHE A 175 15.09 4.69 -24.00
CA PHE A 175 15.00 3.26 -23.69
C PHE A 175 14.32 3.02 -22.34
N ILE A 176 14.76 3.73 -21.29
CA ILE A 176 14.18 3.63 -19.95
C ILE A 176 12.68 3.99 -19.99
N GLY A 177 12.32 5.11 -20.60
CA GLY A 177 10.93 5.56 -20.70
C GLY A 177 10.05 4.57 -21.46
N THR A 178 10.58 3.98 -22.54
CA THR A 178 9.91 2.94 -23.33
C THR A 178 9.68 1.67 -22.49
N ALA A 179 10.73 1.14 -21.84
CA ALA A 179 10.64 -0.07 -21.02
C ALA A 179 9.67 0.08 -19.83
N ARG A 180 9.56 1.28 -19.27
CA ARG A 180 8.61 1.61 -18.17
C ARG A 180 7.14 1.59 -18.59
N ALA A 181 6.81 1.65 -19.89
CA ALA A 181 5.45 1.84 -20.37
C ALA A 181 4.90 0.68 -21.23
N ILE A 182 5.75 -0.07 -21.96
CA ILE A 182 5.30 -1.17 -22.82
C ILE A 182 4.45 -2.18 -22.04
N GLY A 183 3.35 -2.61 -22.66
CA GLY A 183 2.45 -3.66 -22.16
C GLY A 183 1.56 -3.28 -20.98
N ARG A 184 1.62 -2.01 -20.52
CA ARG A 184 0.83 -1.52 -19.39
C ARG A 184 -0.33 -0.68 -19.88
N ALA A 185 -1.55 -1.15 -19.62
CA ALA A 185 -2.80 -0.47 -19.93
C ALA A 185 -3.85 -0.84 -18.89
N SER A 186 -4.91 -0.05 -18.77
CA SER A 186 -6.03 -0.34 -17.88
C SER A 186 -7.34 -0.33 -18.66
N LYS A 187 -8.12 -1.40 -18.52
CA LYS A 187 -9.51 -1.48 -19.01
C LYS A 187 -10.46 -0.59 -18.20
N THR A 188 -10.07 -0.14 -17.00
CA THR A 188 -10.90 0.73 -16.16
C THR A 188 -10.72 2.20 -16.54
N SER A 189 -11.85 2.88 -16.75
CA SER A 189 -11.85 4.30 -17.10
C SER A 189 -11.46 5.16 -15.88
N PRO A 190 -10.64 6.21 -16.05
CA PRO A 190 -10.02 6.66 -17.30
C PRO A 190 -8.75 5.85 -17.66
N PRO A 191 -8.37 5.77 -18.96
CA PRO A 191 -7.12 5.15 -19.41
C PRO A 191 -5.88 5.71 -18.70
N LEU A 192 -4.80 4.93 -18.60
CA LEU A 192 -3.59 5.31 -17.83
C LEU A 192 -2.99 6.65 -18.30
N PHE A 193 -2.93 6.87 -19.61
CA PHE A 193 -2.48 8.12 -20.19
C PHE A 193 -3.34 9.30 -19.76
N CYS A 194 -4.67 9.14 -19.71
CA CYS A 194 -5.57 10.18 -19.21
C CYS A 194 -5.41 10.42 -17.70
N ARG A 195 -4.92 9.45 -16.92
CA ARG A 195 -4.57 9.65 -15.50
C ARG A 195 -3.34 10.55 -15.34
N LEU A 196 -2.42 10.56 -16.30
CA LEU A 196 -1.28 11.50 -16.32
C LEU A 196 -1.70 12.94 -16.63
N PHE A 197 -2.86 13.12 -17.29
CA PHE A 197 -3.39 14.41 -17.70
C PHE A 197 -4.87 14.56 -17.29
N PRO A 198 -5.17 14.70 -15.99
CA PRO A 198 -6.54 14.78 -15.50
C PRO A 198 -7.25 16.04 -15.99
N THR A 199 -8.58 16.00 -16.05
CA THR A 199 -9.40 17.17 -16.38
C THR A 199 -9.25 18.22 -15.27
N PRO A 200 -8.98 19.50 -15.60
CA PRO A 200 -8.90 20.55 -14.59
C PRO A 200 -10.26 20.69 -13.88
N THR A 201 -10.27 20.50 -12.57
CA THR A 201 -11.45 20.75 -11.73
C THR A 201 -11.72 22.26 -11.68
N PRO A 202 -12.98 22.73 -11.84
CA PRO A 202 -13.29 24.13 -11.65
C PRO A 202 -12.96 24.53 -10.21
N THR A 203 -12.00 25.45 -10.04
CA THR A 203 -11.75 26.08 -8.76
C THR A 203 -13.02 26.81 -8.34
N ASN A 204 -13.51 26.53 -7.13
CA ASN A 204 -14.58 27.28 -6.50
C ASN A 204 -14.04 28.69 -6.23
N ASN A 205 -14.07 29.55 -7.25
CA ASN A 205 -13.65 30.93 -7.14
C ASN A 205 -14.60 31.61 -6.16
N GLN A 206 -14.06 32.07 -5.04
CA GLN A 206 -14.67 33.14 -4.27
C GLN A 206 -15.02 34.24 -5.27
N SER A 207 -16.32 34.49 -5.44
CA SER A 207 -16.83 35.56 -6.29
C SER A 207 -16.25 36.90 -5.82
N PRO A 208 -15.84 37.79 -6.74
CA PRO A 208 -15.37 39.12 -6.38
C PRO A 208 -16.51 39.89 -5.68
N GLU A 209 -16.17 40.56 -4.59
CA GLU A 209 -17.07 41.39 -3.79
C GLU A 209 -17.85 42.37 -4.67
N SER A 210 -19.18 42.30 -4.61
CA SER A 210 -20.06 43.42 -4.95
C SER A 210 -20.58 44.06 -3.64
N PRO A 211 -20.70 45.39 -3.59
CA PRO A 211 -20.78 46.16 -2.34
C PRO A 211 -22.12 45.99 -1.61
N LYS A 212 -22.03 45.99 -0.28
CA LYS A 212 -23.16 45.85 0.66
C LYS A 212 -24.16 47.01 0.50
N MET A 213 -25.45 46.69 0.36
CA MET A 213 -26.54 47.53 0.86
C MET A 213 -27.34 46.78 1.92
N HIS A 214 -27.38 47.38 3.11
CA HIS A 214 -28.23 47.02 4.22
C HIS A 214 -29.71 47.26 3.87
N ILE A 215 -30.55 46.24 3.98
CA ILE A 215 -31.92 46.41 4.47
C ILE A 215 -32.16 45.35 5.55
N VAL A 216 -32.35 45.84 6.77
CA VAL A 216 -32.85 45.09 7.91
C VAL A 216 -34.37 45.01 7.77
N SER A 217 -34.93 43.80 7.69
CA SER A 217 -36.24 43.53 8.27
C SER A 217 -36.37 42.03 8.58
N SER A 218 -36.93 41.80 9.76
CA SER A 218 -36.76 40.62 10.59
C SER A 218 -37.87 39.59 10.35
N SER A 219 -37.53 38.31 10.26
CA SER A 219 -38.38 37.25 10.81
C SER A 219 -37.55 36.02 11.19
N ASN A 220 -37.67 35.65 12.45
CA ASN A 220 -37.06 34.47 13.07
C ASN A 220 -37.69 33.18 12.52
N SER A 221 -36.89 32.22 12.07
CA SER A 221 -37.09 30.79 12.39
C SER A 221 -35.95 29.88 11.88
N LEU A 222 -35.32 29.21 12.86
CA LEU A 222 -34.75 27.87 12.82
C LEU A 222 -33.51 27.58 11.94
N LYS A 223 -32.35 27.82 12.55
CA LYS A 223 -31.07 27.14 12.23
C LYS A 223 -31.23 25.63 12.38
N GLN A 224 -31.17 24.87 11.28
CA GLN A 224 -30.97 23.42 11.32
C GLN A 224 -29.58 23.12 11.91
N ARG A 225 -29.55 22.71 13.18
CA ARG A 225 -28.40 22.09 13.83
C ARG A 225 -28.44 20.59 13.53
N THR A 226 -27.60 20.12 12.62
CA THR A 226 -27.36 18.69 12.39
C THR A 226 -26.57 18.14 13.58
N PHE A 227 -27.21 17.32 14.41
CA PHE A 227 -26.59 16.63 15.55
C PHE A 227 -25.84 15.38 15.06
N HIS A 228 -24.52 15.49 14.84
CA HIS A 228 -23.62 14.33 14.82
C HIS A 228 -22.53 14.52 15.87
N ASN A 229 -22.85 14.18 17.11
CA ASN A 229 -21.87 13.99 18.19
C ASN A 229 -22.33 12.83 19.08
N PHE A 230 -22.23 11.60 18.57
CA PHE A 230 -21.96 10.43 19.40
C PHE A 230 -20.51 10.03 19.16
N ARG A 231 -19.74 9.97 20.25
CA ARG A 231 -18.36 9.47 20.25
C ARG A 231 -18.39 7.95 20.11
N PRO A 232 -17.64 7.33 19.19
CA PRO A 232 -17.48 5.88 19.18
C PRO A 232 -16.63 5.45 20.38
N ILE A 233 -17.11 4.44 21.13
CA ILE A 233 -16.27 3.64 22.04
C ILE A 233 -15.65 2.53 21.18
N LEU A 234 -14.71 2.90 20.30
CA LEU A 234 -13.92 1.93 19.55
C LEU A 234 -12.45 2.37 19.56
N HIS A 235 -11.60 1.50 20.11
CA HIS A 235 -10.16 1.66 20.13
C HIS A 235 -9.60 1.57 18.70
N ARG A 236 -8.42 2.17 18.50
CA ARG A 236 -7.88 2.73 17.23
C ARG A 236 -7.55 1.73 16.10
N SER A 237 -8.03 0.49 16.16
CA SER A 237 -7.78 -0.52 15.13
C SER A 237 -8.93 -0.67 14.11
N MET A 238 -10.03 0.09 14.27
CA MET A 238 -11.28 -0.13 13.52
C MET A 238 -11.74 1.05 12.63
N SER A 239 -10.93 2.09 12.43
CA SER A 239 -11.39 3.33 11.75
C SER A 239 -11.08 3.44 10.26
N ALA A 240 -10.64 2.37 9.58
CA ALA A 240 -10.15 2.48 8.20
C ALA A 240 -11.21 2.30 7.11
N VAL A 241 -12.44 1.92 7.43
CA VAL A 241 -13.39 1.46 6.38
C VAL A 241 -14.43 2.50 5.92
N SER A 242 -14.56 3.68 6.54
CA SER A 242 -15.66 4.57 6.12
C SER A 242 -15.46 6.06 6.37
N ARG A 243 -14.60 6.75 5.60
CA ARG A 243 -14.72 8.21 5.29
C ARG A 243 -14.03 8.58 3.97
N ASN A 244 -14.82 8.72 2.89
CA ASN A 244 -14.43 9.43 1.66
C ASN A 244 -15.32 10.65 1.48
N ALA A 245 -14.73 11.84 1.54
CA ALA A 245 -15.11 13.06 0.80
C ALA A 245 -14.36 14.26 1.42
N SER A 246 -13.47 14.87 0.64
CA SER A 246 -12.99 16.27 0.67
C SER A 246 -11.48 16.35 0.46
N SER A 247 -11.11 16.95 -0.67
CA SER A 247 -9.76 17.26 -1.14
C SER A 247 -8.96 18.19 -0.22
N ASN A 248 -7.66 17.94 -0.05
CA ASN A 248 -6.57 18.86 -0.41
C ASN A 248 -5.18 18.27 -0.05
N VAL A 249 -4.27 18.35 -1.04
CA VAL A 249 -2.80 18.48 -1.01
C VAL A 249 -2.08 18.03 0.26
N LEU A 250 -1.13 17.08 0.16
CA LEU A 250 0.21 17.12 0.78
C LEU A 250 1.03 15.85 0.49
N THR A 251 2.34 16.08 0.35
CA THR A 251 3.41 15.24 -0.21
C THR A 251 3.99 14.23 0.78
N SER A 252 4.43 13.06 0.30
CA SER A 252 5.24 12.11 1.08
C SER A 252 6.73 12.36 0.84
N GLN A 253 7.37 13.05 1.79
CA GLN A 253 8.80 12.98 2.03
C GLN A 253 9.14 11.60 2.62
N ASP A 254 10.11 10.93 2.02
CA ASP A 254 10.60 9.63 2.48
C ASP A 254 11.97 9.84 3.15
N SER A 255 12.03 9.57 4.45
CA SER A 255 13.21 9.43 5.33
C SER A 255 13.97 10.68 5.84
N GLY A 256 13.63 11.08 7.08
CA GLY A 256 14.60 11.23 8.17
C GLY A 256 15.78 12.20 7.99
N ALA A 257 15.50 13.51 8.05
CA ALA A 257 16.25 14.57 8.74
C ALA A 257 16.13 15.90 7.97
N ASP A 258 15.04 16.65 8.15
CA ASP A 258 14.92 18.03 7.65
C ASP A 258 14.10 18.88 8.64
N LEU A 259 14.74 19.25 9.75
CA LEU A 259 14.22 20.25 10.70
C LEU A 259 15.20 21.40 10.94
N SER A 260 16.06 21.73 9.98
CA SER A 260 17.02 22.81 10.20
C SER A 260 17.47 23.50 8.92
N ALA A 261 16.55 24.19 8.23
CA ALA A 261 16.86 25.43 7.52
C ALA A 261 15.58 26.17 7.10
N MET A 262 15.54 27.47 7.41
CA MET A 262 14.57 28.51 7.03
C MET A 262 13.29 28.62 7.87
N GLY A 263 13.36 29.57 8.82
CA GLY A 263 12.23 30.06 9.59
C GLY A 263 11.44 31.16 8.89
N GLY A 264 10.23 31.40 9.42
CA GLY A 264 9.42 32.59 9.16
C GLY A 264 7.92 32.29 9.01
N SER A 265 7.15 32.66 10.05
CA SER A 265 5.68 32.77 10.09
C SER A 265 4.86 31.48 10.28
N GLY A 266 4.07 31.46 11.35
CA GLY A 266 3.41 30.28 11.90
C GLY A 266 2.11 29.86 11.21
N LEU A 267 1.87 28.54 11.22
CA LEU A 267 0.60 27.86 11.48
C LEU A 267 0.91 26.36 11.71
N SER A 268 0.19 25.74 12.65
CA SER A 268 0.43 24.40 13.21
C SER A 268 0.61 23.27 12.16
N SER A 269 1.82 22.69 12.11
CA SER A 269 2.16 21.52 11.28
C SER A 269 1.79 20.21 11.99
N LYS A 270 0.86 19.43 11.42
CA LYS A 270 0.50 18.07 11.87
C LYS A 270 1.19 17.02 10.99
N ARG A 271 2.03 16.17 11.59
CA ARG A 271 2.81 15.09 10.96
C ARG A 271 1.92 13.96 10.39
N ALA A 272 2.32 13.40 9.25
CA ALA A 272 1.70 12.22 8.62
C ALA A 272 2.25 10.91 9.22
N SER A 273 1.36 9.94 9.49
CA SER A 273 1.69 8.58 9.90
C SER A 273 1.75 7.64 8.69
N LEU A 274 2.53 6.57 8.79
CA LEU A 274 2.81 5.62 7.70
C LEU A 274 1.69 4.61 7.41
N TYR A 275 0.49 4.79 7.99
CA TYR A 275 -0.75 4.12 7.56
C TYR A 275 -1.18 4.50 6.13
N SER A 276 -0.38 5.30 5.45
CA SER A 276 -0.68 5.90 4.17
C SER A 276 -0.19 5.03 2.99
N GLN A 277 0.61 3.97 3.18
CA GLN A 277 0.99 3.11 2.05
C GLN A 277 -0.11 2.13 1.60
N SER A 278 -1.09 1.80 2.44
CA SER A 278 -2.21 0.92 2.08
C SER A 278 -3.40 1.67 1.47
N SER A 279 -3.36 3.01 1.39
CA SER A 279 -4.46 3.82 0.83
C SER A 279 -4.10 5.24 0.34
N LEU A 280 -2.81 5.56 0.11
CA LEU A 280 -2.46 6.75 -0.68
C LEU A 280 -2.58 6.44 -2.17
N THR A 281 -3.62 7.00 -2.78
CA THR A 281 -3.60 7.41 -4.18
C THR A 281 -2.38 8.31 -4.38
N TYR A 282 -1.24 7.76 -4.82
CA TYR A 282 -0.15 8.59 -5.33
C TYR A 282 -0.71 9.43 -6.48
N ASP A 283 -0.29 10.68 -6.60
CA ASP A 283 -0.71 11.52 -7.71
C ASP A 283 0.03 11.06 -8.98
N PRO A 284 -0.66 10.40 -9.94
CA PRO A 284 -0.03 9.90 -11.15
C PRO A 284 0.57 11.03 -12.00
N THR A 285 0.11 12.28 -11.83
CA THR A 285 0.62 13.43 -12.61
C THR A 285 2.06 13.80 -12.25
N VAL A 286 2.54 13.39 -11.06
CA VAL A 286 3.87 13.76 -10.56
C VAL A 286 4.71 12.52 -10.24
N TYR A 287 4.13 11.46 -9.67
CA TYR A 287 4.83 10.26 -9.19
C TYR A 287 5.82 9.68 -10.20
N TYR A 288 5.37 9.49 -11.44
CA TYR A 288 6.17 8.87 -12.49
C TYR A 288 7.33 9.74 -13.01
N PHE A 289 7.38 11.01 -12.63
CA PHE A 289 8.38 11.96 -13.13
C PHE A 289 9.42 12.37 -12.07
N TYR A 290 9.23 11.97 -10.80
CA TYR A 290 10.24 12.14 -9.75
C TYR A 290 10.73 10.82 -9.15
N LYS A 291 9.93 9.74 -9.18
CA LYS A 291 10.36 8.43 -8.68
C LYS A 291 11.05 7.65 -9.80
N PHE A 292 12.38 7.54 -9.71
CA PHE A 292 13.20 6.84 -10.71
C PHE A 292 12.77 5.38 -10.90
N GLY A 293 12.70 4.94 -12.16
CA GLY A 293 12.30 3.57 -12.52
C GLY A 293 10.85 3.19 -12.23
N SER A 294 10.02 4.12 -11.74
CA SER A 294 8.59 3.86 -11.48
C SER A 294 7.82 3.53 -12.75
N SER A 295 6.87 2.61 -12.69
CA SER A 295 6.02 2.26 -13.83
C SER A 295 4.60 1.98 -13.36
N PHE A 296 3.63 2.01 -14.27
CA PHE A 296 2.27 1.53 -14.03
C PHE A 296 2.30 -0.01 -13.85
N GLY A 297 2.87 -0.49 -12.77
CA GLY A 297 3.01 -1.91 -12.46
C GLY A 297 2.18 -2.30 -11.25
N LYS A 298 1.70 -3.53 -11.23
CA LYS A 298 1.11 -4.14 -10.04
C LYS A 298 2.27 -4.32 -9.06
N LEU A 299 2.21 -3.74 -7.86
CA LEU A 299 3.03 -4.22 -6.75
C LEU A 299 2.06 -4.95 -5.80
N PRO A 300 1.81 -6.26 -6.02
CA PRO A 300 0.84 -7.02 -5.22
C PRO A 300 1.14 -6.91 -3.73
N ALA A 301 2.43 -6.87 -3.38
CA ALA A 301 2.97 -6.70 -2.04
C ALA A 301 2.52 -5.43 -1.29
N LEU A 302 1.88 -4.45 -1.94
CA LEU A 302 1.33 -3.24 -1.29
C LEU A 302 -0.20 -3.24 -1.20
N GLY A 303 -0.89 -4.32 -1.60
CA GLY A 303 -2.36 -4.42 -1.53
C GLY A 303 -3.09 -3.45 -2.46
N LEU A 304 -2.40 -2.83 -3.40
CA LEU A 304 -2.96 -1.87 -4.36
C LEU A 304 -3.32 -2.62 -5.65
N LEU A 305 -4.64 -2.77 -5.85
CA LEU A 305 -5.36 -3.35 -7.01
C LEU A 305 -5.60 -4.86 -6.92
N LYS A 306 -6.82 -5.23 -6.49
CA LYS A 306 -7.40 -6.57 -6.69
C LYS A 306 -7.67 -6.79 -8.17
N ASP A 307 -7.32 -7.97 -8.69
CA ASP A 307 -7.70 -8.58 -9.97
C ASP A 307 -8.35 -7.66 -11.02
N GLU A 308 -7.57 -6.74 -11.59
CA GLU A 308 -7.89 -6.21 -12.92
C GLU A 308 -7.25 -7.12 -13.99
N GLU A 309 -8.13 -7.69 -14.80
CA GLU A 309 -7.85 -8.54 -15.95
C GLU A 309 -6.78 -7.92 -16.86
N HIS A 310 -5.71 -8.67 -17.15
CA HIS A 310 -4.63 -8.18 -18.00
C HIS A 310 -5.15 -7.81 -19.38
N SER A 311 -4.84 -6.59 -19.80
CA SER A 311 -5.50 -5.98 -20.95
C SER A 311 -4.78 -6.24 -22.28
N LEU A 312 -3.50 -6.64 -22.25
CA LEU A 312 -2.67 -6.89 -23.43
C LEU A 312 -1.97 -8.25 -23.32
N ILE A 313 -2.10 -9.08 -24.34
CA ILE A 313 -1.45 -10.39 -24.46
C ILE A 313 -0.38 -10.28 -25.56
N PHE A 314 0.84 -10.75 -25.27
CA PHE A 314 1.97 -10.69 -26.19
C PHE A 314 2.22 -12.07 -26.78
N SER A 315 2.56 -12.12 -28.08
CA SER A 315 2.99 -13.37 -28.71
C SER A 315 4.31 -13.87 -28.09
N VAL A 316 4.54 -15.18 -28.13
CA VAL A 316 5.79 -15.79 -27.65
C VAL A 316 7.00 -15.18 -28.35
N ASN A 317 6.89 -14.84 -29.63
CA ASN A 317 7.96 -14.19 -30.40
C ASN A 317 8.31 -12.81 -29.82
N HIS A 318 7.30 -12.01 -29.45
CA HIS A 318 7.52 -10.72 -28.81
C HIS A 318 8.18 -10.88 -27.42
N LEU A 319 7.73 -11.86 -26.63
CA LEU A 319 8.31 -12.16 -25.31
C LEU A 319 9.77 -12.62 -25.41
N GLN A 320 10.08 -13.49 -26.37
CA GLN A 320 11.44 -13.92 -26.68
C GLN A 320 12.32 -12.76 -27.13
N ALA A 321 11.81 -11.85 -27.96
CA ALA A 321 12.53 -10.66 -28.37
C ALA A 321 12.85 -9.75 -27.18
N VAL A 322 11.89 -9.52 -26.27
CA VAL A 322 12.12 -8.71 -25.06
C VAL A 322 13.13 -9.37 -24.12
N LEU A 323 13.07 -10.69 -23.92
CA LEU A 323 14.07 -11.42 -23.14
C LEU A 323 15.47 -11.33 -23.77
N ALA A 324 15.57 -11.47 -25.09
CA ALA A 324 16.83 -11.34 -25.81
C ALA A 324 17.42 -9.93 -25.68
N ILE A 325 16.58 -8.89 -25.73
CA ILE A 325 16.98 -7.49 -25.47
C ILE A 325 17.52 -7.34 -24.04
N ALA A 326 16.82 -7.90 -23.05
CA ALA A 326 17.25 -7.84 -21.66
C ALA A 326 18.61 -8.52 -21.44
N LYS A 327 18.79 -9.73 -21.97
CA LYS A 327 20.06 -10.46 -21.94
C LYS A 327 21.18 -9.71 -22.64
N LYS A 328 20.88 -9.03 -23.75
CA LYS A 328 21.82 -8.24 -24.52
C LYS A 328 22.31 -7.00 -23.77
N LEU A 329 21.44 -6.33 -23.01
CA LEU A 329 21.75 -5.09 -22.30
C LEU A 329 22.34 -5.33 -20.91
N LEU A 330 21.88 -6.36 -20.20
CA LEU A 330 22.29 -6.65 -18.82
C LEU A 330 23.58 -7.48 -18.74
N THR A 331 24.45 -7.39 -19.74
CA THR A 331 25.80 -7.95 -19.65
C THR A 331 26.70 -7.00 -18.85
N LYS A 332 27.54 -7.56 -17.97
CA LYS A 332 28.48 -6.78 -17.14
C LYS A 332 29.31 -5.79 -17.97
N ASP A 333 29.84 -6.27 -19.09
CA ASP A 333 30.68 -5.52 -20.02
C ASP A 333 29.97 -4.31 -20.66
N LEU A 334 28.71 -4.43 -21.06
CA LEU A 334 27.96 -3.29 -21.64
C LEU A 334 27.51 -2.31 -20.56
N LEU A 335 27.10 -2.82 -19.40
CA LEU A 335 26.68 -2.01 -18.26
C LEU A 335 27.84 -1.16 -17.70
N GLU A 336 29.05 -1.72 -17.60
CA GLU A 336 30.25 -0.99 -17.18
C GLU A 336 30.56 0.16 -18.13
N TYR A 337 30.55 -0.08 -19.45
CA TYR A 337 30.70 0.97 -20.45
C TYR A 337 29.64 2.08 -20.27
N MET A 338 28.36 1.72 -20.15
CA MET A 338 27.28 2.69 -19.98
C MET A 338 27.43 3.51 -18.68
N ASN A 339 27.92 2.89 -17.61
CA ASN A 339 28.19 3.57 -16.35
C ASN A 339 29.34 4.58 -16.47
N GLU A 340 30.40 4.25 -17.20
CA GLU A 340 31.50 5.18 -17.47
C GLU A 340 31.01 6.41 -18.24
N GLN A 341 30.23 6.21 -19.31
CA GLN A 341 29.67 7.32 -20.08
C GLN A 341 28.70 8.18 -19.25
N ALA A 342 27.89 7.56 -18.38
CA ALA A 342 27.00 8.28 -17.47
C ALA A 342 27.79 9.14 -16.46
N SER A 343 28.82 8.55 -15.84
CA SER A 343 29.66 9.21 -14.85
C SER A 343 30.39 10.42 -15.45
N GLU A 344 30.97 10.29 -16.64
CA GLU A 344 31.62 11.40 -17.33
C GLU A 344 30.65 12.56 -17.60
N ILE A 345 29.48 12.28 -18.16
CA ILE A 345 28.47 13.30 -18.47
C ILE A 345 27.93 13.95 -17.20
N TYR A 346 27.69 13.16 -16.14
CA TYR A 346 27.26 13.68 -14.85
C TYR A 346 28.29 14.66 -14.28
N ASN A 347 29.57 14.27 -14.25
CA ASN A 347 30.65 15.11 -13.72
C ASN A 347 30.91 16.35 -14.58
N SER A 348 30.63 16.28 -15.89
CA SER A 348 30.77 17.43 -16.80
C SER A 348 29.74 18.54 -16.54
N GLY A 349 28.60 18.23 -15.90
CA GLY A 349 27.51 19.18 -15.68
C GLY A 349 26.84 19.72 -16.95
N GLN A 350 27.08 19.09 -18.11
CA GLN A 350 26.59 19.58 -19.41
C GLN A 350 25.06 19.45 -19.59
N LEU A 351 24.42 18.56 -18.82
CA LEU A 351 22.97 18.33 -18.86
C LEU A 351 22.30 18.92 -17.62
N LYS A 352 21.20 19.65 -17.78
CA LYS A 352 20.48 20.32 -16.69
C LYS A 352 19.63 19.35 -15.87
N ILE A 353 19.08 18.33 -16.52
CA ILE A 353 18.21 17.31 -15.91
C ILE A 353 18.81 15.93 -16.19
N PHE A 354 19.74 15.51 -15.34
CA PHE A 354 20.43 14.23 -15.50
C PHE A 354 20.69 13.57 -14.14
N PRO A 355 19.81 12.67 -13.67
CA PRO A 355 19.90 12.05 -12.35
C PRO A 355 20.85 10.84 -12.31
N TYR A 356 21.47 10.47 -13.44
CA TYR A 356 22.14 9.19 -13.63
C TYR A 356 23.65 9.30 -13.48
N LYS A 357 24.18 8.93 -12.31
CA LYS A 357 25.64 8.67 -12.16
C LYS A 357 26.05 7.33 -12.76
N THR A 358 25.13 6.36 -12.71
CA THR A 358 25.22 5.05 -13.35
C THR A 358 23.85 4.71 -13.94
N PHE A 359 23.83 3.92 -15.00
CA PHE A 359 22.58 3.47 -15.62
C PHE A 359 22.17 2.07 -15.17
N SER A 360 23.14 1.25 -14.72
CA SER A 360 22.96 -0.18 -14.49
C SER A 360 21.76 -0.54 -13.63
N GLU A 361 21.63 0.13 -12.48
CA GLU A 361 20.58 -0.15 -11.51
C GLU A 361 19.21 0.17 -12.11
N THR A 362 19.09 1.30 -12.82
CA THR A 362 17.82 1.73 -13.42
C THR A 362 17.45 0.85 -14.61
N ILE A 363 18.40 0.51 -15.49
CA ILE A 363 18.17 -0.39 -16.63
C ILE A 363 17.76 -1.78 -16.15
N ASN A 364 18.43 -2.31 -15.12
CA ASN A 364 18.07 -3.58 -14.51
C ASN A 364 16.65 -3.54 -13.96
N LEU A 365 16.31 -2.54 -13.15
CA LEU A 365 14.96 -2.39 -12.58
C LEU A 365 13.88 -2.34 -13.67
N VAL A 366 14.03 -1.49 -14.69
CA VAL A 366 12.96 -1.31 -15.69
C VAL A 366 12.79 -2.52 -16.60
N LEU A 367 13.87 -3.24 -16.92
CA LEU A 367 13.80 -4.46 -17.73
C LEU A 367 13.21 -5.63 -16.97
N VAL A 368 13.61 -5.84 -15.71
CA VAL A 368 13.03 -6.91 -14.87
C VAL A 368 11.55 -6.62 -14.60
N CYS A 369 11.19 -5.37 -14.30
CA CYS A 369 9.79 -4.98 -14.16
C CYS A 369 9.02 -5.18 -15.48
N LEU A 370 9.59 -4.83 -16.64
CA LEU A 370 8.96 -5.08 -17.93
C LEU A 370 8.70 -6.58 -18.15
N LEU A 371 9.70 -7.42 -17.93
CA LEU A 371 9.55 -8.88 -18.04
C LEU A 371 8.45 -9.40 -17.11
N ARG A 372 8.43 -8.93 -15.85
CA ARG A 372 7.39 -9.30 -14.87
C ARG A 372 5.99 -9.00 -15.38
N GLU A 373 5.74 -7.76 -15.80
CA GLU A 373 4.42 -7.33 -16.27
C GLU A 373 3.99 -8.03 -17.57
N LEU A 374 4.93 -8.37 -18.46
CA LEU A 374 4.62 -9.06 -19.72
C LEU A 374 4.38 -10.57 -19.55
N LEU A 375 5.08 -11.21 -18.60
CA LEU A 375 5.10 -12.66 -18.42
C LEU A 375 4.07 -13.20 -17.43
N GLN A 376 3.87 -12.53 -16.27
CA GLN A 376 2.87 -12.94 -15.27
C GLN A 376 1.45 -13.16 -15.83
N PRO A 377 0.96 -12.35 -16.80
CA PRO A 377 -0.36 -12.54 -17.40
C PRO A 377 -0.49 -13.81 -18.24
N GLN A 378 0.63 -14.32 -18.77
CA GLN A 378 0.63 -15.31 -19.82
C GLN A 378 0.29 -16.69 -19.26
N LYS A 379 -0.62 -17.39 -19.95
CA LYS A 379 -0.95 -18.80 -19.67
C LYS A 379 -0.29 -19.68 -20.75
N ASN A 380 0.19 -20.85 -20.36
CA ASN A 380 0.69 -21.89 -21.28
C ASN A 380 1.92 -21.49 -22.13
N LEU A 381 2.93 -20.85 -21.53
CA LEU A 381 4.20 -20.61 -22.22
C LEU A 381 5.04 -21.89 -22.37
N PRO A 382 5.87 -22.01 -23.42
CA PRO A 382 6.74 -23.18 -23.60
C PRO A 382 7.72 -23.37 -22.43
N THR A 383 7.80 -24.60 -21.89
CA THR A 383 8.69 -24.92 -20.77
C THR A 383 10.16 -24.51 -21.00
N PRO A 384 10.77 -24.69 -22.19
CA PRO A 384 12.14 -24.23 -22.42
C PRO A 384 12.29 -22.72 -22.27
N PHE A 385 11.28 -21.95 -22.68
CA PHE A 385 11.29 -20.50 -22.56
C PHE A 385 11.15 -20.06 -21.09
N THR A 386 10.24 -20.66 -20.32
CA THR A 386 10.09 -20.34 -18.90
C THR A 386 11.35 -20.68 -18.09
N LYS A 387 12.02 -21.80 -18.40
CA LYS A 387 13.31 -22.15 -17.79
C LYS A 387 14.41 -21.13 -18.13
N ASP A 388 14.44 -20.67 -19.38
CA ASP A 388 15.40 -19.65 -19.82
C ASP A 388 15.20 -18.30 -19.09
N VAL A 389 13.94 -17.91 -18.87
CA VAL A 389 13.60 -16.75 -18.01
C VAL A 389 14.07 -17.00 -16.57
N GLN A 390 13.78 -18.17 -16.01
CA GLN A 390 14.14 -18.50 -14.63
C GLN A 390 15.65 -18.42 -14.39
N GLU A 391 16.46 -19.00 -15.27
CA GLU A 391 17.92 -18.98 -15.17
C GLU A 391 18.47 -17.55 -15.26
N PHE A 392 17.98 -16.77 -16.22
CA PHE A 392 18.37 -15.38 -16.39
C PHE A 392 18.03 -14.53 -15.15
N VAL A 393 16.80 -14.60 -14.66
CA VAL A 393 16.35 -13.83 -13.49
C VAL A 393 17.06 -14.29 -12.22
N LYS A 394 17.34 -15.59 -12.07
CA LYS A 394 18.12 -16.11 -10.95
C LYS A 394 19.53 -15.52 -10.94
N GLY A 395 20.18 -15.38 -12.09
CA GLY A 395 21.46 -14.69 -12.23
C GLY A 395 21.42 -13.23 -11.75
N LEU A 396 20.40 -12.48 -12.19
CA LEU A 396 20.20 -11.09 -11.77
C LEU A 396 19.94 -10.96 -10.27
N PHE A 397 19.10 -11.84 -9.70
CA PHE A 397 18.81 -11.86 -8.27
C PHE A 397 20.05 -12.15 -7.42
N LEU A 398 20.85 -13.15 -7.80
CA LEU A 398 22.07 -13.48 -7.07
C LEU A 398 23.11 -12.37 -7.16
N SER A 399 23.29 -11.78 -8.35
CA SER A 399 24.17 -10.62 -8.52
C SER A 399 23.72 -9.45 -7.66
N GLY A 400 22.43 -9.10 -7.72
CA GLY A 400 21.85 -8.01 -6.94
C GLY A 400 22.00 -8.21 -5.43
N GLN A 401 21.86 -9.44 -4.92
CA GLN A 401 22.06 -9.72 -3.50
C GLN A 401 23.47 -9.40 -2.98
N THR A 402 24.51 -9.55 -3.81
CA THR A 402 25.88 -9.20 -3.40
C THR A 402 26.07 -7.69 -3.16
N GLU A 403 25.18 -6.87 -3.73
CA GLU A 403 25.17 -5.41 -3.64
C GLU A 403 24.16 -4.87 -2.61
N LEU A 404 23.57 -5.76 -1.79
CA LEU A 404 22.56 -5.43 -0.81
C LEU A 404 23.09 -5.55 0.62
N HIS A 405 24.21 -4.87 0.91
CA HIS A 405 24.84 -4.86 2.24
C HIS A 405 24.88 -3.46 2.88
N THR A 406 25.09 -3.40 4.20
CA THR A 406 25.07 -2.16 5.01
C THR A 406 25.93 -1.01 4.48
N ARG A 407 27.16 -1.28 4.01
CA ARG A 407 28.09 -0.21 3.58
C ARG A 407 27.58 0.56 2.35
N GLN A 408 26.97 -0.13 1.38
CA GLN A 408 26.40 0.45 0.17
C GLN A 408 25.14 1.28 0.49
N HIS A 409 24.31 0.80 1.42
CA HIS A 409 23.18 1.57 1.92
C HIS A 409 23.61 2.90 2.52
N ASP A 410 24.59 2.89 3.43
CA ASP A 410 25.04 4.12 4.09
C ASP A 410 25.74 5.08 3.12
N ALA A 411 26.45 4.57 2.11
CA ALA A 411 27.00 5.39 1.04
C ALA A 411 25.89 6.06 0.21
N SER A 412 24.87 5.30 -0.21
CA SER A 412 23.76 5.81 -1.01
C SER A 412 22.91 6.84 -0.24
N GLU A 413 22.73 6.66 1.07
CA GLU A 413 22.00 7.61 1.92
C GLU A 413 22.75 8.93 2.15
N ARG A 414 24.09 8.89 2.17
CA ARG A 414 24.89 10.14 2.19
C ARG A 414 24.75 10.88 0.86
N GLU A 415 24.85 10.14 -0.24
CA GLU A 415 24.71 10.68 -1.59
C GLU A 415 23.32 11.30 -1.85
N ASP A 416 22.25 10.68 -1.34
CA ASP A 416 20.89 11.25 -1.39
C ASP A 416 20.84 12.62 -0.72
N LYS A 417 21.45 12.76 0.47
CA LYS A 417 21.48 14.02 1.22
C LYS A 417 22.33 15.09 0.52
N GLU A 418 23.51 14.71 0.03
CA GLU A 418 24.41 15.62 -0.69
C GLU A 418 23.81 16.11 -2.00
N SER A 419 23.07 15.25 -2.71
CA SER A 419 22.45 15.58 -3.99
C SER A 419 21.06 16.21 -3.87
N ASN A 420 20.56 16.47 -2.65
CA ASN A 420 19.17 16.88 -2.41
C ASN A 420 18.16 15.95 -3.11
N PHE A 421 18.44 14.64 -3.11
CA PHE A 421 17.65 13.57 -3.72
C PHE A 421 17.46 13.70 -5.24
N THR A 422 18.27 14.51 -5.92
CA THR A 422 18.16 14.71 -7.38
C THR A 422 18.78 13.57 -8.18
N VAL A 423 19.57 12.71 -7.53
CA VAL A 423 20.28 11.59 -8.14
C VAL A 423 19.59 10.27 -7.80
N VAL A 424 19.73 9.28 -8.68
CA VAL A 424 19.23 7.92 -8.45
C VAL A 424 19.94 7.28 -7.26
N ASN A 425 19.16 6.89 -6.24
CA ASN A 425 19.66 6.04 -5.14
C ASN A 425 19.83 4.59 -5.61
N LYS A 426 21.07 4.19 -5.84
CA LYS A 426 21.44 2.86 -6.33
C LYS A 426 20.92 1.73 -5.45
N PHE A 427 21.08 1.86 -4.13
CA PHE A 427 20.64 0.86 -3.17
C PHE A 427 19.12 0.64 -3.24
N LYS A 428 18.33 1.73 -3.20
CA LYS A 428 16.86 1.66 -3.25
C LYS A 428 16.36 1.02 -4.56
N VAL A 429 16.95 1.41 -5.69
CA VAL A 429 16.60 0.85 -7.00
C VAL A 429 16.97 -0.64 -7.08
N ASN A 430 18.13 -1.02 -6.54
CA ASN A 430 18.55 -2.42 -6.53
C ASN A 430 17.65 -3.30 -5.65
N VAL A 431 17.21 -2.80 -4.50
CA VAL A 431 16.20 -3.50 -3.67
C VAL A 431 14.92 -3.74 -4.47
N GLN A 432 14.44 -2.74 -5.22
CA GLN A 432 13.24 -2.88 -6.05
C GLN A 432 13.45 -3.89 -7.20
N ALA A 433 14.63 -3.89 -7.83
CA ALA A 433 14.95 -4.83 -8.91
C ALA A 433 14.98 -6.28 -8.38
N ASN A 434 15.57 -6.50 -7.22
CA ASN A 434 15.57 -7.81 -6.56
C ASN A 434 14.17 -8.25 -6.14
N ALA A 435 13.32 -7.33 -5.68
CA ALA A 435 11.93 -7.64 -5.37
C ALA A 435 11.17 -8.13 -6.62
N ALA A 436 11.32 -7.42 -7.76
CA ALA A 436 10.74 -7.86 -9.03
C ALA A 436 11.33 -9.20 -9.54
N CYS A 437 12.59 -9.50 -9.23
CA CYS A 437 13.18 -10.81 -9.53
C CYS A 437 12.51 -11.93 -8.73
N VAL A 438 12.20 -11.72 -7.44
CA VAL A 438 11.52 -12.74 -6.62
C VAL A 438 10.14 -13.05 -7.18
N ASP A 439 9.35 -12.03 -7.55
CA ASP A 439 8.04 -12.21 -8.19
C ASP A 439 8.14 -13.11 -9.45
N LEU A 440 9.15 -12.86 -10.29
CA LEU A 440 9.41 -13.63 -11.50
C LEU A 440 9.90 -15.05 -11.20
N LEU A 441 10.71 -15.26 -10.16
CA LEU A 441 11.20 -16.58 -9.77
C LEU A 441 10.07 -17.47 -9.25
N VAL A 442 9.17 -16.92 -8.43
CA VAL A 442 7.97 -17.62 -7.94
C VAL A 442 7.03 -17.95 -9.11
N TRP A 443 6.88 -17.03 -10.06
CA TRP A 443 6.10 -17.28 -11.28
C TRP A 443 6.74 -18.38 -12.16
N ALA A 444 8.06 -18.34 -12.37
CA ALA A 444 8.76 -19.20 -13.34
C ALA A 444 9.06 -20.62 -12.84
N VAL A 445 9.09 -20.86 -11.54
CA VAL A 445 9.40 -22.20 -10.99
C VAL A 445 8.35 -23.23 -11.44
N ALA A 446 8.80 -24.40 -11.87
CA ALA A 446 7.94 -25.37 -12.57
C ALA A 446 7.79 -26.71 -11.84
N ASP A 447 8.63 -26.98 -10.84
CA ASP A 447 8.75 -28.27 -10.16
C ASP A 447 8.91 -28.11 -8.65
N ASP A 448 8.54 -29.14 -7.89
CA ASP A 448 8.58 -29.14 -6.42
C ASP A 448 10.00 -28.91 -5.88
N THR A 449 11.02 -29.50 -6.51
CA THR A 449 12.42 -29.33 -6.08
C THR A 449 12.91 -27.90 -6.25
N GLY A 450 12.58 -27.27 -7.38
CA GLY A 450 12.85 -25.85 -7.59
C GLY A 450 12.10 -24.96 -6.59
N ALA A 451 10.85 -25.31 -6.27
CA ALA A 451 10.00 -24.56 -5.37
C ALA A 451 10.51 -24.63 -3.91
N ASP A 452 10.93 -25.81 -3.46
CA ASP A 452 11.53 -25.99 -2.13
C ASP A 452 12.86 -25.22 -1.99
N SER A 453 13.74 -25.30 -3.00
CA SER A 453 14.99 -24.52 -3.01
C SER A 453 14.74 -23.01 -2.97
N LEU A 454 13.69 -22.53 -3.64
CA LEU A 454 13.30 -21.12 -3.59
C LEU A 454 12.73 -20.76 -2.21
N CYS A 455 11.87 -21.61 -1.63
CA CYS A 455 11.31 -21.43 -0.29
C CYS A 455 12.41 -21.21 0.76
N VAL A 456 13.43 -22.08 0.78
CA VAL A 456 14.58 -21.94 1.70
C VAL A 456 15.29 -20.59 1.50
N ARG A 457 15.52 -20.17 0.26
CA ARG A 457 16.19 -18.89 -0.02
C ARG A 457 15.35 -17.67 0.40
N LEU A 458 14.02 -17.72 0.23
CA LEU A 458 13.13 -16.66 0.72
C LEU A 458 13.13 -16.61 2.25
N GLN A 459 13.11 -17.78 2.90
CA GLN A 459 13.20 -17.91 4.35
C GLN A 459 14.51 -17.31 4.90
N GLU A 460 15.65 -17.63 4.30
CA GLU A 460 16.95 -17.04 4.67
C GLU A 460 16.91 -15.50 4.59
N LYS A 461 16.27 -14.96 3.55
CA LYS A 461 16.18 -13.50 3.37
C LYS A 461 15.31 -12.83 4.44
N ILE A 462 14.14 -13.38 4.78
CA ILE A 462 13.26 -12.79 5.81
C ILE A 462 13.81 -12.96 7.24
N HIS A 463 14.76 -13.87 7.46
CA HIS A 463 15.46 -14.07 8.75
C HIS A 463 16.81 -13.34 8.83
N SER A 464 17.17 -12.59 7.79
CA SER A 464 18.43 -11.83 7.76
C SER A 464 18.55 -10.86 8.94
N SER A 465 19.73 -10.80 9.55
CA SER A 465 19.99 -9.93 10.70
C SER A 465 20.39 -8.53 10.26
N HIS A 466 19.42 -7.72 9.87
CA HIS A 466 19.63 -6.32 9.48
C HIS A 466 19.35 -5.33 10.61
N SER A 467 20.03 -4.17 10.62
CA SER A 467 19.63 -3.06 11.50
C SER A 467 18.24 -2.57 11.11
N ALA A 468 17.48 -1.95 12.03
CA ALA A 468 16.12 -1.51 11.72
C ALA A 468 16.06 -0.51 10.53
N LYS A 469 17.08 0.35 10.39
CA LYS A 469 17.20 1.26 9.25
C LYS A 469 17.31 0.50 7.92
N ILE A 470 18.13 -0.55 7.89
CA ILE A 470 18.35 -1.39 6.71
C ILE A 470 17.12 -2.27 6.43
N ALA A 471 16.45 -2.77 7.47
CA ALA A 471 15.19 -3.49 7.34
C ALA A 471 14.12 -2.63 6.66
N LEU A 472 14.00 -1.34 7.04
CA LEU A 472 13.11 -0.39 6.38
C LEU A 472 13.46 -0.21 4.90
N ALA A 473 14.75 -0.09 4.57
CA ALA A 473 15.19 0.02 3.18
C ALA A 473 14.91 -1.26 2.36
N HIS A 474 14.92 -2.43 3.01
CA HIS A 474 14.59 -3.72 2.40
C HIS A 474 13.09 -4.05 2.35
N MET A 475 12.20 -3.18 2.85
CA MET A 475 10.77 -3.47 2.94
C MET A 475 10.16 -4.02 1.64
N PRO A 476 10.38 -3.44 0.44
CA PRO A 476 9.81 -3.99 -0.79
C PRO A 476 10.22 -5.45 -1.06
N LEU A 477 11.48 -5.79 -0.78
CA LEU A 477 11.99 -7.14 -0.96
C LEU A 477 11.47 -8.11 0.11
N LEU A 478 11.40 -7.68 1.37
CA LEU A 478 10.84 -8.50 2.45
C LEU A 478 9.36 -8.82 2.20
N MET A 479 8.59 -7.84 1.74
CA MET A 479 7.17 -8.01 1.44
C MET A 479 6.95 -9.01 0.30
N VAL A 480 7.72 -8.92 -0.79
CA VAL A 480 7.64 -9.89 -1.89
C VAL A 480 8.12 -11.28 -1.48
N CYS A 481 9.12 -11.40 -0.59
CA CYS A 481 9.51 -12.71 -0.05
C CYS A 481 8.37 -13.37 0.75
N LEU A 482 7.67 -12.60 1.61
CA LEU A 482 6.54 -13.12 2.38
C LEU A 482 5.36 -13.53 1.49
N GLU A 483 5.04 -12.70 0.50
CA GLU A 483 4.02 -12.99 -0.51
C GLU A 483 4.40 -14.22 -1.36
N GLY A 484 5.67 -14.31 -1.75
CA GLY A 484 6.21 -15.44 -2.50
C GLY A 484 6.07 -16.77 -1.77
N LEU A 485 6.23 -16.80 -0.44
CA LEU A 485 6.01 -18.02 0.35
C LEU A 485 4.56 -18.49 0.31
N GLY A 486 3.58 -17.57 0.36
CA GLY A 486 2.17 -17.90 0.23
C GLY A 486 1.83 -18.41 -1.18
N GLN A 487 2.31 -17.72 -2.21
CA GLN A 487 2.10 -18.12 -3.61
C GLN A 487 2.74 -19.47 -3.96
N LEU A 488 3.92 -19.75 -3.41
CA LEU A 488 4.58 -21.05 -3.57
C LEU A 488 3.75 -22.19 -2.98
N ALA A 489 3.19 -21.99 -1.78
CA ALA A 489 2.32 -22.99 -1.14
C ALA A 489 1.05 -23.24 -1.96
N GLU A 490 0.42 -22.19 -2.51
CA GLU A 490 -0.78 -22.32 -3.37
C GLU A 490 -0.47 -23.05 -4.68
N LYS A 491 0.69 -22.77 -5.28
CA LYS A 491 1.11 -23.38 -6.56
C LYS A 491 1.60 -24.81 -6.39
N PHE A 492 2.23 -25.13 -5.26
CA PHE A 492 2.80 -26.44 -4.94
C PHE A 492 2.37 -26.87 -3.53
N PRO A 493 1.19 -27.49 -3.37
CA PRO A 493 0.70 -27.93 -2.06
C PRO A 493 1.65 -28.91 -1.33
N SER A 494 2.52 -29.62 -2.06
CA SER A 494 3.57 -30.52 -1.57
C SER A 494 4.55 -29.84 -0.62
N ILE A 495 4.89 -28.58 -0.88
CA ILE A 495 5.84 -27.78 -0.08
C ILE A 495 5.15 -26.86 0.93
N ALA A 496 3.82 -26.92 1.04
CA ALA A 496 3.05 -26.02 1.91
C ALA A 496 3.53 -26.08 3.37
N HIS A 497 3.93 -27.26 3.87
CA HIS A 497 4.50 -27.40 5.21
C HIS A 497 5.79 -26.58 5.40
N SER A 498 6.71 -26.61 4.43
CA SER A 498 7.94 -25.80 4.46
C SER A 498 7.62 -24.30 4.51
N CYS A 499 6.64 -23.85 3.74
CA CYS A 499 6.20 -22.45 3.74
C CYS A 499 5.50 -22.06 5.06
N ILE A 500 4.66 -22.94 5.62
CA ILE A 500 4.02 -22.76 6.93
C ILE A 500 5.07 -22.62 8.03
N ASP A 501 6.09 -23.48 8.03
CA ASP A 501 7.19 -23.42 9.00
C ASP A 501 7.98 -22.11 8.87
N ALA A 502 8.33 -21.70 7.66
CA ALA A 502 9.04 -20.44 7.42
C ALA A 502 8.27 -19.21 7.93
N LEU A 503 6.95 -19.14 7.67
CA LEU A 503 6.08 -18.04 8.07
C LEU A 503 5.77 -18.06 9.58
N ARG A 504 5.53 -19.26 10.15
CA ARG A 504 5.38 -19.44 11.60
C ARG A 504 6.63 -18.98 12.32
N ASP A 505 7.81 -19.41 11.86
CA ASP A 505 9.06 -19.07 12.51
C ASP A 505 9.32 -17.57 12.42
N PHE A 506 9.04 -16.92 11.28
CA PHE A 506 9.14 -15.47 11.15
C PHE A 506 8.33 -14.71 12.22
N LEU A 507 7.14 -15.21 12.60
CA LEU A 507 6.21 -14.57 13.54
C LEU A 507 6.41 -14.96 15.01
N VAL A 508 6.55 -16.26 15.29
CA VAL A 508 6.51 -16.87 16.63
C VAL A 508 7.91 -17.18 17.16
N ASN A 509 8.88 -17.39 16.26
CA ASN A 509 10.32 -17.32 16.54
C ASN A 509 10.86 -15.98 16.00
N PRO A 510 10.34 -14.84 16.51
CA PRO A 510 10.28 -13.59 15.77
C PRO A 510 11.62 -13.23 15.16
N SER A 511 11.61 -13.03 13.84
CA SER A 511 12.84 -12.76 13.10
C SER A 511 13.61 -11.57 13.70
N PRO A 512 14.95 -11.52 13.55
CA PRO A 512 15.75 -10.39 14.02
C PRO A 512 15.24 -9.03 13.51
N ILE A 513 14.61 -9.01 12.34
CA ILE A 513 13.97 -7.84 11.74
C ILE A 513 12.75 -7.40 12.55
N LEU A 514 11.81 -8.30 12.82
CA LEU A 514 10.61 -7.98 13.62
C LEU A 514 10.99 -7.55 15.04
N LEU A 515 11.93 -8.26 15.68
CA LEU A 515 12.41 -7.91 17.02
C LEU A 515 12.96 -6.48 17.08
N ARG A 516 13.79 -6.08 16.10
CA ARG A 516 14.39 -4.75 16.07
C ARG A 516 13.39 -3.65 15.76
N LEU A 517 12.48 -3.86 14.80
CA LEU A 517 11.44 -2.88 14.47
C LEU A 517 10.49 -2.67 15.66
N ASN A 518 10.11 -3.74 16.35
CA ASN A 518 9.29 -3.67 17.55
C ASN A 518 9.99 -2.92 18.70
N ARG A 519 11.26 -3.25 18.99
CA ARG A 519 12.04 -2.56 20.04
C ARG A 519 12.13 -1.05 19.81
N GLN A 520 12.38 -0.62 18.57
CA GLN A 520 12.39 0.81 18.24
C GLN A 520 11.03 1.49 18.36
N SER A 521 9.95 0.77 18.06
CA SER A 521 8.59 1.27 18.27
C SER A 521 8.32 1.49 19.77
N THR A 522 8.62 0.49 20.60
CA THR A 522 8.39 0.54 22.05
C THR A 522 9.23 1.61 22.75
N ASP A 523 10.50 1.76 22.37
CA ASP A 523 11.40 2.78 22.94
C ASP A 523 10.90 4.21 22.69
N HIS A 524 10.32 4.46 21.50
CA HIS A 524 9.76 5.77 21.16
C HIS A 524 8.46 6.04 21.96
N HIS A 525 7.67 5.02 22.24
CA HIS A 525 6.49 5.13 23.10
C HIS A 525 6.86 5.42 24.56
N VAL A 526 7.90 4.76 25.10
CA VAL A 526 8.37 4.98 26.48
C VAL A 526 8.99 6.38 26.63
N ARG A 527 9.81 6.83 25.68
CA ARG A 527 10.38 8.21 25.72
C ARG A 527 9.31 9.29 25.61
N SER A 528 8.28 9.07 24.79
CA SER A 528 7.16 10.01 24.67
C SER A 528 6.26 10.04 25.91
N ALA A 529 6.18 8.93 26.66
CA ALA A 529 5.47 8.87 27.94
C ALA A 529 6.27 9.50 29.10
N ASN A 530 7.60 9.43 29.08
CA ASN A 530 8.45 10.02 30.13
C ASN A 530 8.63 11.54 30.02
N LEU A 531 8.31 12.14 28.88
CA LEU A 531 8.33 13.61 28.67
C LEU A 531 7.07 14.33 29.18
N SER A 532 6.08 13.62 29.72
CA SER A 532 4.94 14.24 30.42
C SER A 532 5.28 14.45 31.90
N ILE A 533 6.14 15.42 32.18
CA ILE A 533 6.36 15.93 33.55
C ILE A 533 5.33 17.03 33.84
N MET A 534 4.70 16.89 35.01
CA MET A 534 3.63 17.68 35.64
C MET A 534 3.48 19.14 35.19
N VAL A 535 2.30 19.48 34.66
CA VAL A 535 1.69 20.82 34.82
C VAL A 535 0.34 20.60 35.49
N THR A 536 0.23 21.05 36.74
CA THR A 536 -1.02 21.14 37.49
C THR A 536 -1.88 22.25 36.90
N SER A 537 -2.86 21.90 36.08
CA SER A 537 -4.04 22.74 35.86
C SER A 537 -5.21 21.90 35.38
N GLU A 538 -6.37 22.22 35.93
CA GLU A 538 -7.64 21.51 35.81
C GLU A 538 -8.16 21.48 34.38
N SER A 539 -8.37 20.27 33.81
CA SER A 539 -9.42 19.88 32.83
C SER A 539 -8.98 18.68 31.96
N PRO A 540 -9.62 17.49 32.01
CA PRO A 540 -9.25 16.36 31.17
C PRO A 540 -10.10 16.33 29.91
N SER A 541 -9.66 16.98 28.84
CA SER A 541 -10.18 16.72 27.49
C SER A 541 -9.10 16.88 26.44
N THR A 542 -8.07 16.02 26.51
CA THR A 542 -7.06 15.93 25.46
C THR A 542 -6.91 14.47 25.04
N THR A 543 -7.58 14.12 23.95
CA THR A 543 -7.44 12.84 23.27
C THR A 543 -6.00 12.73 22.74
N TYR A 544 -5.16 11.91 23.39
CA TYR A 544 -3.81 11.64 22.92
C TYR A 544 -3.84 10.91 21.57
N SER A 545 -3.60 11.63 20.48
CA SER A 545 -3.29 10.99 19.20
C SER A 545 -1.84 10.49 19.25
N ALA A 546 -1.62 9.25 19.70
CA ALA A 546 -0.32 8.60 19.54
C ALA A 546 0.04 8.55 18.04
N THR A 547 1.14 9.18 17.63
CA THR A 547 1.65 9.07 16.26
C THR A 547 2.52 7.81 16.18
N THR A 548 2.13 6.82 15.37
CA THR A 548 2.95 5.62 15.13
C THR A 548 4.24 5.98 14.40
N THR A 549 5.36 5.37 14.79
CA THR A 549 6.66 5.56 14.13
C THR A 549 6.72 4.78 12.82
N SER A 550 7.70 5.10 11.98
CA SER A 550 7.95 4.36 10.75
C SER A 550 8.31 2.90 10.97
N SER A 551 9.14 2.64 11.97
CA SER A 551 9.46 1.27 12.40
C SER A 551 8.24 0.53 12.94
N GLY A 552 7.34 1.22 13.68
CA GLY A 552 6.10 0.63 14.16
C GLY A 552 5.14 0.25 13.03
N THR A 553 4.99 1.11 12.03
CA THR A 553 4.11 0.81 10.88
C THR A 553 4.69 -0.31 10.01
N ALA A 554 6.01 -0.28 9.76
CA ALA A 554 6.69 -1.34 9.01
C ALA A 554 6.59 -2.70 9.72
N PHE A 555 6.70 -2.71 11.05
CA PHE A 555 6.47 -3.90 11.87
C PHE A 555 5.06 -4.47 11.66
N GLU A 556 4.03 -3.63 11.76
CA GLU A 556 2.64 -4.06 11.56
C GLU A 556 2.42 -4.61 10.15
N ILE A 557 2.89 -3.90 9.11
CA ILE A 557 2.77 -4.33 7.71
C ILE A 557 3.43 -5.71 7.48
N LEU A 558 4.65 -5.91 7.96
CA LEU A 558 5.35 -7.20 7.82
C LEU A 558 4.64 -8.32 8.57
N ARG A 559 4.18 -8.06 9.80
CA ARG A 559 3.45 -9.03 10.61
C ARG A 559 2.15 -9.44 9.92
N ASP A 560 1.35 -8.46 9.50
CA ASP A 560 0.02 -8.71 8.94
C ASP A 560 0.13 -9.42 7.58
N THR A 561 1.13 -9.06 6.76
CA THR A 561 1.42 -9.75 5.47
C THR A 561 1.88 -11.20 5.68
N ALA A 562 2.73 -11.44 6.68
CA ALA A 562 3.15 -12.80 7.02
C ALA A 562 1.97 -13.65 7.52
N ILE A 563 1.06 -13.07 8.31
CA ILE A 563 -0.14 -13.75 8.80
C ILE A 563 -1.11 -14.06 7.64
N GLU A 564 -1.29 -13.14 6.70
CA GLU A 564 -2.13 -13.37 5.52
C GLU A 564 -1.58 -14.53 4.69
N ASN A 565 -0.29 -14.51 4.40
CA ASN A 565 0.36 -15.56 3.61
C ASN A 565 0.45 -16.90 4.38
N LEU A 566 0.51 -16.88 5.71
CA LEU A 566 0.39 -18.07 6.54
C LEU A 566 -0.99 -18.71 6.39
N CYS A 567 -2.05 -17.90 6.35
CA CYS A 567 -3.40 -18.38 6.11
C CYS A 567 -3.55 -18.98 4.71
N ARG A 568 -2.95 -18.37 3.68
CA ARG A 568 -2.91 -18.93 2.32
C ARG A 568 -2.18 -20.28 2.28
N ALA A 569 -1.02 -20.36 2.92
CA ALA A 569 -0.24 -21.60 2.98
C ALA A 569 -0.96 -22.73 3.75
N LEU A 570 -1.61 -22.42 4.88
CA LEU A 570 -2.44 -23.39 5.61
C LEU A 570 -3.63 -23.89 4.77
N LYS A 571 -4.29 -22.99 4.03
CA LYS A 571 -5.37 -23.37 3.09
C LYS A 571 -4.87 -24.33 2.02
N ALA A 572 -3.71 -24.04 1.41
CA ALA A 572 -3.13 -24.89 0.39
C ALA A 572 -2.67 -26.25 0.96
N GLY A 573 -2.09 -26.25 2.16
CA GLY A 573 -1.64 -27.46 2.86
C GLY A 573 -2.76 -28.46 3.16
N LEU A 574 -4.00 -28.00 3.36
CA LEU A 574 -5.17 -28.86 3.56
C LEU A 574 -5.45 -29.81 2.39
N ALA A 575 -4.96 -29.51 1.18
CA ALA A 575 -5.08 -30.40 0.04
C ALA A 575 -4.27 -31.70 0.20
N ASN A 576 -3.16 -31.64 0.96
CA ASN A 576 -2.25 -32.77 1.16
C ASN A 576 -2.32 -33.36 2.57
N ASP A 577 -2.49 -32.52 3.59
CA ASP A 577 -2.59 -32.92 4.99
C ASP A 577 -3.79 -32.24 5.67
N THR A 578 -4.83 -33.02 5.96
CA THR A 578 -6.04 -32.56 6.65
C THR A 578 -5.77 -32.11 8.09
N TYR A 579 -4.66 -32.55 8.70
CA TYR A 579 -4.28 -32.19 10.07
C TYR A 579 -3.25 -31.06 10.16
N CYS A 580 -2.83 -30.47 9.03
CA CYS A 580 -1.79 -29.44 9.01
C CYS A 580 -2.11 -28.24 9.93
N VAL A 581 -3.39 -27.85 9.99
CA VAL A 581 -3.86 -26.76 10.85
C VAL A 581 -3.72 -27.14 12.33
N GLN A 582 -4.08 -28.37 12.70
CA GLN A 582 -3.96 -28.83 14.09
C GLN A 582 -2.49 -28.98 14.50
N ALA A 583 -1.63 -29.45 13.59
CA ALA A 583 -0.18 -29.50 13.80
C ALA A 583 0.40 -28.10 14.01
N PHE A 584 -0.03 -27.11 13.22
CA PHE A 584 0.34 -25.71 13.40
C PHE A 584 -0.11 -25.16 14.77
N LEU A 585 -1.38 -25.39 15.16
CA LEU A 585 -1.90 -24.95 16.46
C LEU A 585 -1.11 -25.56 17.63
N ALA A 586 -0.79 -26.85 17.56
CA ALA A 586 0.03 -27.53 18.56
C ALA A 586 1.45 -26.94 18.65
N SER A 587 2.08 -26.68 17.50
CA SER A 587 3.42 -26.08 17.41
C SER A 587 3.47 -24.68 18.04
N VAL A 588 2.51 -23.83 17.69
CA VAL A 588 2.40 -22.47 18.23
C VAL A 588 2.12 -22.48 19.74
N SER A 589 1.26 -23.39 20.20
CA SER A 589 0.97 -23.56 21.64
C SER A 589 2.21 -23.95 22.43
N ASN A 590 3.00 -24.91 21.93
CA ASN A 590 4.24 -25.34 22.58
C ASN A 590 5.26 -24.19 22.65
N ARG A 591 5.44 -23.45 21.55
CA ARG A 591 6.40 -22.33 21.53
C ARG A 591 6.00 -21.19 22.46
N LEU A 592 4.71 -20.89 22.56
CA LEU A 592 4.22 -19.85 23.48
C LEU A 592 4.49 -20.24 24.94
N TYR A 593 4.22 -21.49 25.32
CA TYR A 593 4.52 -21.99 26.67
C TYR A 593 6.02 -21.90 27.01
N GLN A 594 6.90 -22.14 26.04
CA GLN A 594 8.35 -21.96 26.23
C GLN A 594 8.74 -20.48 26.35
N ALA A 595 8.09 -19.58 25.60
CA ALA A 595 8.36 -18.15 25.63
C ALA A 595 8.00 -17.51 26.97
N GLU A 596 6.96 -17.99 27.63
CA GLU A 596 6.49 -17.48 28.93
C GLU A 596 7.50 -17.67 30.07
N LYS A 597 8.50 -18.53 29.88
CA LYS A 597 9.63 -18.66 30.81
C LYS A 597 10.70 -17.57 30.63
N SER A 598 10.56 -16.67 29.65
CA SER A 598 11.53 -15.60 29.31
C SER A 598 10.89 -14.20 29.32
N ASP A 599 11.43 -13.25 30.09
CA ASP A 599 10.72 -12.00 30.44
C ASP A 599 10.45 -11.01 29.28
N MET A 600 11.40 -10.81 28.34
CA MET A 600 11.28 -9.72 27.33
C MET A 600 10.70 -10.19 25.99
N GLU A 601 10.97 -11.43 25.58
CA GLU A 601 10.46 -11.99 24.30
C GLU A 601 9.01 -12.48 24.42
N SER A 602 8.58 -12.84 25.64
CA SER A 602 7.25 -13.37 25.92
C SER A 602 6.12 -12.49 25.39
N THR A 603 6.18 -11.17 25.56
CA THR A 603 5.07 -10.27 25.18
C THR A 603 4.89 -10.18 23.66
N LEU A 604 5.99 -10.11 22.89
CA LEU A 604 5.94 -10.04 21.43
C LEU A 604 5.46 -11.37 20.84
N VAL A 605 6.03 -12.49 21.30
CA VAL A 605 5.64 -13.83 20.88
C VAL A 605 4.16 -14.08 21.17
N SER A 606 3.69 -13.70 22.37
CA SER A 606 2.28 -13.77 22.75
C SER A 606 1.38 -12.95 21.81
N THR A 607 1.75 -11.70 21.57
CA THR A 607 0.95 -10.79 20.73
C THR A 607 0.87 -11.30 19.28
N ASN A 608 2.00 -11.67 18.68
CA ASN A 608 2.04 -12.20 17.32
C ASN A 608 1.24 -13.50 17.20
N THR A 609 1.39 -14.40 18.18
CA THR A 609 0.64 -15.65 18.24
C THR A 609 -0.87 -15.40 18.26
N ILE A 610 -1.34 -14.52 19.16
CA ILE A 610 -2.77 -14.25 19.31
C ILE A 610 -3.35 -13.61 18.05
N VAL A 611 -2.66 -12.63 17.46
CA VAL A 611 -3.11 -12.00 16.21
C VAL A 611 -3.14 -13.03 15.08
N ALA A 612 -2.09 -13.85 14.92
CA ALA A 612 -2.04 -14.89 13.90
C ALA A 612 -3.21 -15.89 14.06
N LEU A 613 -3.47 -16.37 15.27
CA LEU A 613 -4.59 -17.27 15.55
C LEU A 613 -5.95 -16.62 15.25
N GLY A 614 -6.11 -15.33 15.52
CA GLY A 614 -7.32 -14.59 15.18
C GLY A 614 -7.61 -14.60 13.67
N HIS A 615 -6.61 -14.30 12.85
CA HIS A 615 -6.74 -14.34 11.39
C HIS A 615 -6.93 -15.78 10.86
N VAL A 616 -6.23 -16.76 11.44
CA VAL A 616 -6.40 -18.18 11.08
C VAL A 616 -7.83 -18.64 11.35
N ALA A 617 -8.43 -18.23 12.48
CA ALA A 617 -9.82 -18.56 12.81
C ALA A 617 -10.80 -18.02 11.77
N VAL A 618 -10.58 -16.81 11.25
CA VAL A 618 -11.42 -16.22 10.18
C VAL A 618 -11.18 -16.93 8.86
N ALA A 619 -9.91 -17.05 8.46
CA ALA A 619 -9.54 -17.56 7.15
C ALA A 619 -9.90 -19.04 6.96
N LEU A 620 -9.85 -19.84 8.03
CA LEU A 620 -10.08 -21.28 8.04
C LEU A 620 -11.32 -21.68 8.84
N LYS A 621 -12.32 -20.79 8.95
CA LYS A 621 -13.55 -21.05 9.72
C LYS A 621 -14.32 -22.30 9.30
N ASN A 622 -14.20 -22.71 8.03
CA ASN A 622 -14.84 -23.90 7.48
C ASN A 622 -14.06 -25.21 7.77
N THR A 623 -12.87 -25.11 8.37
CA THR A 623 -12.05 -26.28 8.70
C THR A 623 -12.49 -26.85 10.06
N PRO A 624 -12.81 -28.16 10.15
CA PRO A 624 -13.31 -28.76 11.38
C PRO A 624 -12.37 -28.55 12.58
N ARG A 625 -12.95 -28.27 13.75
CA ARG A 625 -12.26 -28.06 15.04
C ARG A 625 -11.29 -26.87 15.10
N THR A 626 -11.03 -26.15 14.01
CA THR A 626 -10.09 -25.02 14.01
C THR A 626 -10.57 -23.89 14.91
N MET A 627 -11.82 -23.45 14.75
CA MET A 627 -12.40 -22.37 15.56
C MET A 627 -12.49 -22.77 17.04
N GLU A 628 -12.95 -24.00 17.33
CA GLU A 628 -13.05 -24.51 18.70
C GLU A 628 -11.68 -24.57 19.40
N SER A 629 -10.66 -25.12 18.74
CA SER A 629 -9.30 -25.20 19.28
C SER A 629 -8.72 -23.81 19.56
N ILE A 630 -8.96 -22.84 18.67
CA ILE A 630 -8.46 -21.46 18.85
C ILE A 630 -9.21 -20.73 19.98
N LEU A 631 -10.52 -20.90 20.09
CA LEU A 631 -11.29 -20.30 21.19
C LEU A 631 -10.90 -20.92 22.54
N GLN A 632 -10.68 -22.23 22.60
CA GLN A 632 -10.17 -22.91 23.80
C GLN A 632 -8.78 -22.38 24.19
N PHE A 633 -7.92 -22.14 23.19
CA PHE A 633 -6.61 -21.52 23.40
C PHE A 633 -6.74 -20.10 23.99
N PHE A 634 -7.61 -19.26 23.43
CA PHE A 634 -7.86 -17.91 23.96
C PHE A 634 -8.45 -17.92 25.37
N GLN A 635 -9.34 -18.87 25.66
CA GLN A 635 -9.90 -19.08 26.99
C GLN A 635 -8.81 -19.37 28.02
N GLN A 636 -7.92 -20.34 27.76
CA GLN A 636 -6.82 -20.68 28.66
C GLN A 636 -5.95 -19.46 29.01
N ARG A 637 -5.70 -18.57 28.04
CA ARG A 637 -4.90 -17.35 28.23
C ARG A 637 -5.57 -16.24 29.03
N PHE A 638 -6.90 -16.19 29.05
CA PHE A 638 -7.61 -15.26 29.94
C PHE A 638 -7.62 -15.74 31.40
N CYS A 639 -7.52 -17.05 31.62
CA CYS A 639 -7.62 -17.71 32.92
C CYS A 639 -6.29 -17.75 33.71
N GLU A 640 -5.15 -17.68 33.03
CA GLU A 640 -3.82 -17.49 33.65
C GLU A 640 -3.60 -16.02 34.07
N PRO A 641 -2.84 -15.71 35.15
CA PRO A 641 -2.74 -14.36 35.71
C PRO A 641 -2.39 -13.35 34.60
N PRO A 642 -3.35 -12.50 34.18
CA PRO A 642 -3.20 -11.84 32.90
C PRO A 642 -2.25 -10.66 33.05
N SER A 643 -1.19 -10.65 32.24
CA SER A 643 -0.57 -9.38 31.90
C SER A 643 -1.60 -8.56 31.08
N ARG A 644 -1.80 -7.28 31.42
CA ARG A 644 -2.76 -6.39 30.73
C ARG A 644 -2.62 -6.40 29.20
N HIS A 645 -1.42 -6.70 28.69
CA HIS A 645 -1.10 -6.73 27.27
C HIS A 645 -1.66 -7.95 26.54
N VAL A 646 -1.67 -9.13 27.18
CA VAL A 646 -2.23 -10.35 26.58
C VAL A 646 -3.74 -10.25 26.46
N SER A 647 -4.43 -9.75 27.49
CA SER A 647 -5.89 -9.59 27.45
C SER A 647 -6.36 -8.70 26.31
N LEU A 648 -5.67 -7.57 26.05
CA LEU A 648 -6.04 -6.67 24.94
C LEU A 648 -5.87 -7.31 23.56
N SER A 649 -4.78 -8.06 23.36
CA SER A 649 -4.53 -8.77 22.10
C SER A 649 -5.60 -9.82 21.82
N VAL A 650 -6.03 -10.57 22.84
CA VAL A 650 -7.09 -11.59 22.67
C VAL A 650 -8.43 -10.93 22.37
N ILE A 651 -8.77 -9.81 23.01
CA ILE A 651 -9.99 -9.06 22.69
C ILE A 651 -9.98 -8.61 21.23
N ASN A 652 -8.87 -8.04 20.76
CA ASN A 652 -8.78 -7.57 19.38
C ASN A 652 -8.93 -8.73 18.39
N ALA A 653 -8.33 -9.89 18.68
CA ALA A 653 -8.50 -11.09 17.86
C ALA A 653 -9.97 -11.55 17.84
N LEU A 654 -10.64 -11.62 18.99
CA LEU A 654 -12.06 -11.96 19.09
C LEU A 654 -12.97 -10.94 18.39
N ALA A 655 -12.63 -9.64 18.47
CA ALA A 655 -13.33 -8.57 17.78
C ALA A 655 -13.21 -8.70 16.26
N ASN A 656 -12.01 -9.00 15.75
CA ASN A 656 -11.79 -9.23 14.33
C ASN A 656 -12.57 -10.45 13.83
N ILE A 657 -12.56 -11.55 14.59
CA ILE A 657 -13.39 -12.73 14.27
C ILE A 657 -14.86 -12.33 14.19
N ALA A 658 -15.39 -11.64 15.19
CA ALA A 658 -16.78 -11.16 15.20
C ALA A 658 -17.11 -10.24 14.01
N ALA A 659 -16.18 -9.36 13.63
CA ALA A 659 -16.34 -8.43 12.52
C ALA A 659 -16.41 -9.15 11.16
N ASP A 660 -15.65 -10.22 10.96
CA ASP A 660 -15.58 -10.95 9.68
C ASP A 660 -16.61 -12.07 9.52
N LEU A 661 -17.23 -12.54 10.61
CA LEU A 661 -18.29 -13.55 10.52
C LEU A 661 -19.57 -12.99 9.90
N GLU A 662 -20.06 -13.62 8.83
CA GLU A 662 -21.28 -13.23 8.14
C GLU A 662 -22.46 -14.20 8.37
N GLY A 663 -22.26 -15.42 8.88
CA GLY A 663 -23.37 -16.34 9.14
C GLY A 663 -24.10 -16.05 10.47
N GLU A 664 -25.44 -16.10 10.49
CA GLU A 664 -26.22 -15.96 11.74
C GLU A 664 -25.91 -17.11 12.72
N ALA A 665 -25.80 -18.35 12.22
CA ALA A 665 -25.43 -19.51 13.03
C ALA A 665 -24.02 -19.36 13.63
N GLU A 666 -23.04 -18.95 12.83
CA GLU A 666 -21.64 -18.74 13.26
C GLU A 666 -21.54 -17.63 14.33
N LEU A 667 -22.29 -16.53 14.15
CA LEU A 667 -22.36 -15.43 15.12
C LEU A 667 -23.02 -15.86 16.43
N ASN A 668 -24.09 -16.66 16.36
CA ASN A 668 -24.75 -17.22 17.55
C ASN A 668 -23.85 -18.20 18.31
N GLU A 669 -23.11 -19.05 17.59
CA GLU A 669 -22.15 -19.97 18.19
C GLU A 669 -21.02 -19.22 18.91
N LEU A 670 -20.40 -18.24 18.24
CA LEU A 670 -19.38 -17.40 18.84
C LEU A 670 -19.91 -16.63 20.06
N LEU A 671 -21.15 -16.13 19.99
CA LEU A 671 -21.80 -15.46 21.10
C LEU A 671 -21.95 -16.38 22.31
N VAL A 672 -22.46 -17.61 22.12
CA VAL A 672 -22.61 -18.59 23.21
C VAL A 672 -21.26 -18.87 23.86
N ARG A 673 -20.21 -19.08 23.05
CA ARG A 673 -18.84 -19.29 23.56
C ARG A 673 -18.29 -18.10 24.34
N LEU A 674 -18.53 -16.88 23.88
CA LEU A 674 -18.12 -15.65 24.60
C LEU A 674 -18.87 -15.47 25.91
N LEU A 675 -20.14 -15.87 25.97
CA LEU A 675 -20.93 -15.84 27.20
C LEU A 675 -20.47 -16.92 28.19
N GLU A 676 -20.15 -18.13 27.72
CA GLU A 676 -19.51 -19.17 28.53
C GLU A 676 -18.18 -18.68 29.12
N LEU A 677 -17.33 -18.05 28.30
CA LEU A 677 -16.08 -17.44 28.72
C LEU A 677 -16.31 -16.32 29.74
N PHE A 678 -17.30 -15.45 29.52
CA PHE A 678 -17.66 -14.37 30.44
C PHE A 678 -18.04 -14.91 31.83
N VAL A 679 -18.83 -16.00 31.88
CA VAL A 679 -19.21 -16.65 33.14
C VAL A 679 -17.99 -17.27 33.82
N GLN A 680 -17.14 -17.98 33.08
CA GLN A 680 -15.93 -18.62 33.62
C GLN A 680 -14.96 -17.60 34.20
N LEU A 681 -14.72 -16.49 33.51
CA LEU A 681 -13.88 -15.40 34.03
C LEU A 681 -14.46 -14.77 35.30
N GLY A 682 -15.78 -14.66 35.39
CA GLY A 682 -16.44 -14.20 36.60
C GLY A 682 -16.25 -15.17 37.78
N LEU A 683 -16.28 -16.48 37.53
CA LEU A 683 -16.06 -17.51 38.54
C LEU A 683 -14.59 -17.56 39.00
N GLU A 684 -13.64 -17.46 38.07
CA GLU A 684 -12.21 -17.43 38.40
C GLU A 684 -11.79 -16.14 39.09
N GLY A 685 -12.31 -14.98 38.66
CA GLY A 685 -12.11 -13.72 39.36
C GLY A 685 -12.62 -13.77 40.81
N LYS A 686 -13.72 -14.50 41.06
CA LYS A 686 -14.22 -14.77 42.40
C LYS A 686 -13.27 -15.67 43.20
N ARG A 687 -12.82 -16.80 42.63
CA ARG A 687 -11.86 -17.73 43.26
C ARG A 687 -10.51 -17.08 43.56
N ALA A 688 -10.05 -16.17 42.70
CA ALA A 688 -8.81 -15.41 42.90
C ALA A 688 -8.96 -14.35 44.00
N SER A 689 -10.11 -13.67 44.07
CA SER A 689 -10.45 -12.72 45.14
C SER A 689 -10.55 -13.39 46.51
N GLU A 690 -11.04 -14.63 46.56
CA GLU A 690 -11.11 -15.45 47.78
C GLU A 690 -9.72 -15.89 48.29
N ARG A 691 -8.70 -15.92 47.42
CA ARG A 691 -7.30 -16.28 47.77
C ARG A 691 -6.39 -15.09 48.08
N ALA A 692 -6.81 -13.86 47.81
CA ALA A 692 -5.98 -12.65 47.96
C ALA A 692 -6.13 -11.97 49.34
N PRO A 693 -5.05 -11.43 49.93
CA PRO A 693 -5.13 -10.64 51.16
C PRO A 693 -5.99 -9.38 50.97
N ALA A 694 -6.68 -8.97 52.03
CA ALA A 694 -7.84 -8.07 52.01
C ALA A 694 -7.64 -6.72 51.27
N ALA A 695 -6.40 -6.24 51.11
CA ALA A 695 -6.07 -4.98 50.46
C ALA A 695 -6.22 -4.97 48.92
N PHE A 696 -6.34 -6.14 48.26
CA PHE A 696 -6.43 -6.25 46.78
C PHE A 696 -7.81 -6.69 46.25
N LYS A 697 -8.81 -6.83 47.11
CA LYS A 697 -10.09 -7.50 46.80
C LYS A 697 -10.98 -6.85 45.73
N ALA A 698 -10.81 -5.56 45.43
CA ALA A 698 -11.74 -4.81 44.57
C ALA A 698 -11.25 -4.52 43.13
N SER A 699 -9.97 -4.76 42.82
CA SER A 699 -9.36 -4.23 41.58
C SER A 699 -9.20 -5.25 40.44
N SER A 700 -9.05 -6.55 40.73
CA SER A 700 -8.68 -7.54 39.69
C SER A 700 -9.84 -8.21 38.95
N SER A 701 -11.01 -8.38 39.58
CA SER A 701 -12.12 -9.18 39.01
C SER A 701 -13.05 -8.37 38.07
N ALA A 702 -13.22 -7.07 38.30
CA ALA A 702 -14.10 -6.22 37.49
C ALA A 702 -13.49 -5.83 36.13
N GLY A 703 -12.15 -5.72 36.05
CA GLY A 703 -11.43 -5.31 34.84
C GLY A 703 -11.50 -6.33 33.69
N ASN A 704 -11.45 -7.64 34.00
CA ASN A 704 -11.43 -8.70 32.99
C ASN A 704 -12.82 -9.01 32.42
N LEU A 705 -13.88 -8.82 33.21
CA LEU A 705 -15.27 -9.02 32.77
C LEU A 705 -15.75 -7.89 31.83
N GLY A 706 -15.39 -6.64 32.12
CA GLY A 706 -15.76 -5.49 31.29
C GLY A 706 -15.14 -5.52 29.90
N VAL A 707 -14.09 -6.32 29.74
CA VAL A 707 -13.21 -6.43 28.58
C VAL A 707 -13.85 -7.18 27.40
N LEU A 708 -14.77 -8.12 27.65
CA LEU A 708 -15.49 -8.86 26.59
C LEU A 708 -16.76 -8.17 26.10
N ILE A 709 -17.26 -7.17 26.85
CA ILE A 709 -18.50 -6.45 26.54
C ILE A 709 -18.49 -5.79 25.15
N PRO A 710 -17.40 -5.13 24.70
CA PRO A 710 -17.35 -4.52 23.37
C PRO A 710 -17.51 -5.55 22.24
N VAL A 711 -16.88 -6.72 22.35
CA VAL A 711 -16.97 -7.79 21.33
C VAL A 711 -18.39 -8.35 21.25
N ILE A 712 -18.99 -8.61 22.41
CA ILE A 712 -20.40 -9.06 22.50
C ILE A 712 -21.33 -8.01 21.89
N SER A 713 -21.07 -6.71 22.13
CA SER A 713 -21.86 -5.62 21.55
C SER A 713 -21.80 -5.59 20.02
N VAL A 714 -20.63 -5.84 19.42
CA VAL A 714 -20.47 -5.87 17.95
C VAL A 714 -21.24 -7.05 17.33
N ILE A 715 -21.14 -8.24 17.92
CA ILE A 715 -21.90 -9.42 17.47
C ILE A 715 -23.40 -9.16 17.58
N MET A 716 -23.83 -8.57 18.69
CA MET A 716 -25.23 -8.21 18.93
C MET A 716 -25.75 -7.19 17.92
N GLU A 717 -24.97 -6.17 17.58
CA GLU A 717 -25.34 -5.18 16.57
C GLU A 717 -25.54 -5.84 15.20
N LYS A 718 -24.64 -6.76 14.80
CA LYS A 718 -24.74 -7.49 13.54
C LYS A 718 -25.92 -8.48 13.51
N LEU A 719 -26.19 -9.16 14.62
CA LEU A 719 -27.38 -10.02 14.75
C LEU A 719 -28.68 -9.20 14.76
N TYR A 720 -28.67 -8.03 15.41
CA TYR A 720 -29.80 -7.10 15.46
C TYR A 720 -30.18 -6.58 14.07
N GLN A 721 -29.19 -6.19 13.27
CA GLN A 721 -29.43 -5.74 11.89
C GLN A 721 -30.05 -6.82 11.00
N ARG A 722 -29.93 -8.10 11.38
CA ARG A 722 -30.39 -9.25 10.58
C ARG A 722 -31.70 -9.85 11.09
N ASN A 723 -32.00 -9.77 12.38
CA ASN A 723 -33.21 -10.37 12.96
C ASN A 723 -33.65 -9.63 14.23
N LEU A 724 -34.84 -8.98 14.20
CA LEU A 724 -35.40 -8.19 15.31
C LEU A 724 -35.70 -9.04 16.56
N ASN A 725 -35.91 -10.35 16.42
CA ASN A 725 -36.34 -11.24 17.51
C ASN A 725 -35.21 -11.62 18.48
N CYS A 726 -33.93 -11.48 18.09
CA CYS A 726 -32.77 -11.79 18.95
C CYS A 726 -32.68 -10.86 20.18
N VAL A 727 -33.26 -9.67 20.10
CA VAL A 727 -33.25 -8.63 21.14
C VAL A 727 -33.99 -9.06 22.42
N LYS A 728 -35.11 -9.78 22.29
CA LYS A 728 -35.92 -10.23 23.44
C LYS A 728 -35.14 -11.17 24.37
N ASN A 729 -34.33 -12.05 23.78
CA ASN A 729 -33.55 -13.03 24.55
C ASN A 729 -32.30 -12.39 25.18
N PHE A 730 -31.70 -11.39 24.52
CA PHE A 730 -30.54 -10.68 25.07
C PHE A 730 -30.88 -9.72 26.21
N PHE A 731 -31.98 -8.95 26.13
CA PHE A 731 -32.40 -8.13 27.28
C PHE A 731 -32.75 -9.01 28.49
N SER A 732 -33.34 -10.18 28.27
CA SER A 732 -33.53 -11.19 29.31
C SER A 732 -32.20 -11.72 29.89
N PHE A 733 -31.16 -11.87 29.06
CA PHE A 733 -29.82 -12.29 29.49
C PHE A 733 -29.04 -11.18 30.22
N GLN A 734 -29.06 -9.94 29.72
CA GLN A 734 -28.51 -8.77 30.43
C GLN A 734 -29.21 -8.57 31.77
N TYR A 735 -30.53 -8.70 31.81
CA TYR A 735 -31.33 -8.68 33.04
C TYR A 735 -30.82 -9.75 34.02
N THR A 736 -30.62 -10.98 33.55
CA THR A 736 -30.13 -12.10 34.37
C THR A 736 -28.69 -11.89 34.87
N VAL A 737 -27.77 -11.40 34.02
CA VAL A 737 -26.36 -11.17 34.37
C VAL A 737 -26.17 -9.93 35.26
N ILE A 738 -26.91 -8.86 35.02
CA ILE A 738 -26.92 -7.65 35.86
C ILE A 738 -27.58 -7.96 37.21
N SER A 739 -28.67 -8.74 37.23
CA SER A 739 -29.25 -9.26 38.47
C SER A 739 -28.27 -10.18 39.23
N LEU A 740 -27.52 -11.03 38.54
CA LEU A 740 -26.45 -11.86 39.13
C LEU A 740 -25.31 -11.03 39.71
N LYS A 741 -24.90 -9.93 39.06
CA LYS A 741 -23.88 -8.98 39.58
C LYS A 741 -24.39 -8.18 40.78
N ALA A 742 -25.64 -7.73 40.77
CA ALA A 742 -26.24 -6.95 41.85
C ALA A 742 -26.47 -7.79 43.12
N TRP A 743 -26.77 -9.09 42.97
CA TRP A 743 -27.02 -9.98 44.11
C TRP A 743 -25.76 -10.55 44.76
N LYS A 744 -24.64 -10.73 44.03
CA LYS A 744 -23.44 -11.42 44.56
C LYS A 744 -22.31 -10.53 45.10
N LEU A 745 -22.36 -9.20 44.95
CA LEU A 745 -21.21 -8.32 45.27
C LEU A 745 -21.40 -7.29 46.40
N ASN A 746 -22.46 -7.36 47.23
CA ASN A 746 -22.69 -6.40 48.33
C ASN A 746 -22.48 -4.92 47.90
N ALA A 747 -22.96 -4.55 46.71
CA ALA A 747 -22.86 -3.18 46.22
C ALA A 747 -23.59 -2.22 47.16
N SER A 748 -22.98 -1.05 47.42
CA SER A 748 -23.55 -0.03 48.31
C SER A 748 -24.95 0.41 47.86
N PRO A 749 -25.84 0.87 48.78
CA PRO A 749 -27.22 1.22 48.47
C PRO A 749 -27.38 2.21 47.31
N VAL A 750 -26.39 3.09 47.11
CA VAL A 750 -26.34 4.08 46.03
C VAL A 750 -26.23 3.43 44.65
N HIS A 751 -25.44 2.36 44.52
CA HIS A 751 -25.34 1.61 43.28
C HIS A 751 -26.62 0.82 43.01
N LYS A 752 -27.25 0.23 44.04
CA LYS A 752 -28.55 -0.44 43.90
C LYS A 752 -29.64 0.53 43.41
N HIS A 753 -29.65 1.76 43.91
CA HIS A 753 -30.63 2.78 43.52
C HIS A 753 -30.43 3.28 42.08
N PHE A 754 -29.17 3.44 41.62
CA PHE A 754 -28.87 3.78 40.23
C PHE A 754 -29.32 2.70 39.24
N PHE A 755 -29.20 1.41 39.61
CA PHE A 755 -29.67 0.30 38.77
C PHE A 755 -31.20 0.18 38.74
N ILE A 756 -31.89 0.38 39.87
CA ILE A 756 -33.37 0.32 39.95
C ILE A 756 -34.02 1.48 39.16
N LYS A 757 -33.47 2.69 39.24
CA LYS A 757 -34.02 3.86 38.54
C LYS A 757 -33.91 3.74 37.01
N ASN A 758 -32.84 3.12 36.52
CA ASN A 758 -32.70 2.80 35.09
C ASN A 758 -33.58 1.61 34.66
N MET A 759 -33.91 0.67 35.55
CA MET A 759 -34.88 -0.42 35.27
C MET A 759 -36.32 0.10 35.07
N ASP A 760 -36.75 1.10 35.85
CA ASP A 760 -38.09 1.69 35.69
C ASP A 760 -38.25 2.49 34.39
N GLU A 761 -37.18 3.10 33.87
CA GLU A 761 -37.21 3.74 32.56
C GLU A 761 -37.27 2.72 31.41
N VAL A 762 -36.56 1.59 31.53
CA VAL A 762 -36.60 0.49 30.55
C VAL A 762 -37.96 -0.23 30.56
N ASN A 763 -38.59 -0.41 31.72
CA ASN A 763 -39.94 -0.96 31.81
C ASN A 763 -41.02 0.00 31.28
N LYS A 764 -40.81 1.32 31.35
CA LYS A 764 -41.70 2.29 30.70
C LYS A 764 -41.62 2.24 29.17
N MET A 765 -40.45 1.95 28.59
CA MET A 765 -40.32 1.69 27.14
C MET A 765 -41.09 0.44 26.68
N HIS A 766 -41.33 -0.53 27.57
CA HIS A 766 -42.08 -1.75 27.26
C HIS A 766 -43.60 -1.55 27.15
N HIS A 767 -44.18 -0.50 27.75
CA HIS A 767 -45.63 -0.30 27.80
C HIS A 767 -46.20 0.71 26.79
N THR A 768 -45.37 1.50 26.13
CA THR A 768 -45.82 2.37 25.03
C THR A 768 -45.07 1.99 23.76
N GLY A 769 -45.71 1.19 22.90
CA GLY A 769 -45.20 0.88 21.55
C GLY A 769 -45.17 2.11 20.65
N ALA A 770 -44.25 3.05 20.92
CA ALA A 770 -44.14 4.32 20.21
C ALA A 770 -42.67 4.62 19.83
N HIS A 771 -42.52 5.10 18.59
CA HIS A 771 -41.30 5.53 17.90
C HIS A 771 -40.14 6.03 18.77
N ALA A 772 -38.98 5.40 18.58
CA ALA A 772 -37.70 5.73 19.23
C ALA A 772 -36.99 6.94 18.57
N ASP A 773 -37.59 8.14 18.63
CA ASP A 773 -37.01 9.35 18.01
C ASP A 773 -36.80 10.55 18.94
N LYS A 774 -36.95 10.43 20.28
CA LYS A 774 -36.94 11.64 21.13
C LYS A 774 -36.28 11.64 22.51
N TYR A 775 -35.47 10.65 22.89
CA TYR A 775 -34.76 10.70 24.18
C TYR A 775 -33.23 10.71 24.03
N THR A 776 -32.70 11.92 23.90
CA THR A 776 -31.27 12.24 24.02
C THR A 776 -30.91 12.37 25.51
N TYR A 777 -30.11 11.45 26.05
CA TYR A 777 -29.57 11.55 27.41
C TYR A 777 -28.71 12.82 27.56
N THR A 778 -29.21 13.80 28.33
CA THR A 778 -28.42 14.93 28.82
C THR A 778 -28.15 14.66 30.30
N ILE A 779 -26.96 14.19 30.65
CA ILE A 779 -26.53 14.10 32.05
C ILE A 779 -25.99 15.47 32.44
N THR A 780 -26.82 16.30 33.07
CA THR A 780 -26.38 17.51 33.76
C THR A 780 -25.98 17.17 35.20
N ALA A 781 -24.76 17.54 35.55
CA ALA A 781 -24.12 17.40 36.86
C ALA A 781 -24.80 18.26 37.94
N ARG A 782 -25.99 17.88 38.43
CA ARG A 782 -26.71 18.67 39.45
C ARG A 782 -27.39 17.89 40.58
N SER A 783 -27.01 16.63 40.82
CA SER A 783 -27.63 15.80 41.88
C SER A 783 -26.67 15.38 43.00
N PHE A 784 -25.57 16.11 43.22
CA PHE A 784 -24.58 15.80 44.26
C PHE A 784 -24.68 16.67 45.53
N ALA A 785 -25.79 17.40 45.74
CA ALA A 785 -25.85 18.41 46.80
C ALA A 785 -27.14 18.40 47.63
N GLU A 786 -27.74 17.25 47.92
CA GLU A 786 -28.82 17.17 48.92
C GLU A 786 -28.91 15.74 49.47
N GLY A 787 -28.49 15.56 50.72
CA GLY A 787 -28.51 14.26 51.41
C GLY A 787 -27.50 14.09 52.55
N GLU A 788 -27.09 15.17 53.23
CA GLU A 788 -26.64 15.08 54.62
C GLU A 788 -27.84 15.38 55.52
N SER A 789 -28.48 14.32 56.05
CA SER A 789 -29.15 14.29 57.36
C SER A 789 -29.31 12.84 57.79
#